data_AF-A0A075UXW4-F1
#
_entry.id   AF-A0A075UXW4-F1
#
_cell.length_a   1.000
_cell.length_b   1.000
_cell.length_c   1.000
_cell.angle_alpha   90.00
_cell.angle_beta   90.00
_cell.angle_gamma   90.00
#
_symmetry.space_group_name_H-M   'P 1'
#
loop_
_entity.id
_entity.type
_entity.pdbx_description
1 polymer ?
#
loop_
_entity_poly.entity_id
_entity_poly.type
_entity_poly.pdbx_seq_one_letter_code
_entity_poly.pdbx_strand_id
1 'polypeptide(L)'
;MCPERRSSPFRGSVPCWHPRAVALVLDWVQAIEAGQSLNKKQKAALSSIRDKLYETRFACEVLLACRDRLLLRGGSPDFEVLPWVMAACRRLACFIETAGGLRSGENWCCAIADVAEHAVHADLLPVAPDFPEPFLIPIWRRVGKLARELVSALGKRAKAPGFTALYEAARIDLKSTLDVFAVAELLIGPLRPDPLSEPSRIRVHAMSAVAKSPLEPILLAEPPVDDIQRVERKLSGNQLMNFASFLSSRWRLNDWTWGRLDAACSLVDVVARSERLQARKDTELVEWLRDLYAEQYVHVFGKTSDDLDARPELAGLIGPWEALGVTPANVRHKLPILLTTWLHWNILQQEIPLLTGLAELRHNGDIPPTGTQLKEATGTSVARLSDKAQVLGKVGAETVRVLFKRPHLRRAGLRLGLVTWRAIQPAGTSKGAKLGRTLFAVTKPMVVPPLLIGFLAPLWSVVAALLAWGAVSVGTNEWFSPPGHLFLAIGIGFAGGYFCWHYLPDKGGATPFRRVVAFAVGALLYLLGLGLLLRRTALPWEFDPWERAAYVGGLSALSVLVSLWGVTAVGIRSGRGRRLTFVGLTVLFPALVAASLTALASVLLWPGEPLTGWAATGILYFTIAWETVMLTRYFPDPPLAPSNSAEAYATTAT
;
A
#
# COMPACT_ATOMS: atom_id res chain seq x y z
N MET A 1 11.97 68.07 5.90
CA MET A 1 11.32 67.22 6.91
C MET A 1 11.77 65.78 6.71
N CYS A 2 12.66 65.28 7.57
CA CYS A 2 13.02 63.86 7.62
C CYS A 2 11.85 63.06 8.19
N PRO A 3 11.37 61.99 7.54
CA PRO A 3 10.59 60.99 8.22
C PRO A 3 11.54 59.99 8.90
N GLU A 4 11.28 59.77 10.18
CA GLU A 4 12.03 58.91 11.08
C GLU A 4 12.18 57.46 10.56
N ARG A 5 13.34 56.89 10.90
CA ARG A 5 13.69 55.48 10.79
C ARG A 5 12.66 54.63 11.57
N ARG A 6 11.65 54.09 10.88
CA ARG A 6 11.04 52.81 11.29
C ARG A 6 11.76 51.71 10.53
N SER A 7 12.61 50.97 11.24
CA SER A 7 13.05 49.64 10.82
C SER A 7 11.80 48.80 10.57
N SER A 8 11.48 48.58 9.29
CA SER A 8 10.37 47.72 8.88
C SER A 8 10.51 46.35 9.57
N PRO A 9 9.49 45.87 10.31
CA PRO A 9 9.52 44.57 10.98
C PRO A 9 9.49 43.39 10.00
N PHE A 10 9.50 43.65 8.68
CA PHE A 10 9.46 42.63 7.63
C PHE A 10 10.84 42.19 7.10
N ARG A 11 11.94 42.83 7.52
CA ARG A 11 13.30 42.36 7.15
C ARG A 11 13.66 41.09 7.95
N GLY A 12 13.19 39.93 7.48
CA GLY A 12 13.62 38.62 8.01
C GLY A 12 12.51 37.59 8.23
N SER A 13 11.23 37.94 8.04
CA SER A 13 10.08 37.05 8.27
C SER A 13 9.55 36.38 7.00
N VAL A 14 9.97 36.82 5.81
CA VAL A 14 9.56 36.19 4.55
C VAL A 14 10.48 34.99 4.26
N PRO A 15 9.93 33.77 4.13
CA PRO A 15 10.71 32.53 4.03
C PRO A 15 11.68 32.49 2.84
N CYS A 16 11.28 33.10 1.73
CA CYS A 16 11.94 32.94 0.44
C CYS A 16 13.13 33.89 0.23
N TRP A 17 13.27 34.94 1.05
CA TRP A 17 14.32 35.97 0.85
C TRP A 17 15.71 35.36 0.98
N HIS A 18 15.93 34.62 2.07
CA HIS A 18 17.22 34.03 2.42
C HIS A 18 17.74 33.02 1.39
N PRO A 19 16.96 31.99 0.99
CA PRO A 19 17.43 31.07 -0.05
C PRO A 19 17.57 31.76 -1.42
N ARG A 20 16.83 32.83 -1.71
CA ARG A 20 17.00 33.61 -2.97
C ARG A 20 18.30 34.39 -2.99
N ALA A 21 18.72 34.94 -1.85
CA ALA A 21 20.04 35.56 -1.75
C ALA A 21 21.17 34.54 -1.94
N VAL A 22 21.04 33.30 -1.41
CA VAL A 22 22.00 32.22 -1.68
C VAL A 22 22.05 31.91 -3.18
N ALA A 23 20.88 31.71 -3.80
CA ALA A 23 20.77 31.44 -5.24
C ALA A 23 21.36 32.56 -6.10
N LEU A 24 21.14 33.83 -5.72
CA LEU A 24 21.71 34.99 -6.42
C LEU A 24 23.25 34.99 -6.40
N VAL A 25 23.86 34.61 -5.27
CA VAL A 25 25.33 34.49 -5.20
C VAL A 25 25.83 33.25 -5.95
N LEU A 26 25.09 32.15 -5.98
CA LEU A 26 25.41 30.98 -6.81
C LEU A 26 25.37 31.31 -8.30
N ASP A 27 24.36 32.06 -8.76
CA ASP A 27 24.29 32.54 -10.15
C ASP A 27 25.47 33.46 -10.47
N TRP A 28 25.88 34.29 -9.49
CA TRP A 28 27.03 35.15 -9.66
C TRP A 28 28.32 34.34 -9.82
N VAL A 29 28.51 33.30 -9.01
CA VAL A 29 29.60 32.34 -9.16
C VAL A 29 29.59 31.70 -10.55
N GLN A 30 28.42 31.24 -11.00
CA GLN A 30 28.26 30.63 -12.33
C GLN A 30 28.57 31.60 -13.47
N ALA A 31 28.14 32.86 -13.36
CA ALA A 31 28.43 33.91 -14.34
C ALA A 31 29.93 34.21 -14.42
N ILE A 32 30.65 34.16 -13.29
CA ILE A 32 32.11 34.31 -13.26
C ILE A 32 32.77 33.11 -13.96
N GLU A 33 32.34 31.87 -13.68
CA GLU A 33 32.88 30.66 -14.31
C GLU A 33 32.68 30.64 -15.82
N ALA A 34 31.52 31.11 -16.29
CA ALA A 34 31.20 31.18 -17.72
C ALA A 34 31.94 32.30 -18.45
N GLY A 35 32.18 33.44 -17.78
CA GLY A 35 32.68 34.65 -18.42
C GLY A 35 34.19 34.87 -18.33
N GLN A 36 34.93 34.14 -17.48
CA GLN A 36 36.33 34.48 -17.18
C GLN A 36 37.27 33.27 -17.03
N SER A 37 38.51 33.43 -17.53
CA SER A 37 39.58 32.47 -17.33
C SER A 37 40.24 32.63 -15.94
N LEU A 38 39.96 31.71 -15.02
CA LEU A 38 40.49 31.70 -13.66
C LEU A 38 41.77 30.87 -13.53
N ASN A 39 42.72 31.32 -12.71
CA ASN A 39 43.91 30.54 -12.37
C ASN A 39 43.59 29.43 -11.35
N LYS A 40 44.50 28.48 -11.12
CA LYS A 40 44.28 27.32 -10.23
C LYS A 40 43.89 27.73 -8.79
N LYS A 41 44.52 28.76 -8.24
CA LYS A 41 44.23 29.28 -6.89
C LYS A 41 42.84 29.92 -6.81
N GLN A 42 42.45 30.68 -7.83
CA GLN A 42 41.14 31.30 -7.95
C GLN A 42 40.03 30.26 -8.14
N LYS A 43 40.26 29.22 -8.95
CA LYS A 43 39.32 28.10 -9.10
C LYS A 43 39.11 27.35 -7.79
N ALA A 44 40.18 27.11 -7.03
CA ALA A 44 40.09 26.47 -5.71
C ALA A 44 39.29 27.32 -4.71
N ALA A 45 39.57 28.64 -4.66
CA ALA A 45 38.82 29.56 -3.80
C ALA A 45 37.33 29.64 -4.20
N LEU A 46 37.04 29.69 -5.50
CA LEU A 46 35.67 29.72 -6.01
C LEU A 46 34.91 28.43 -5.68
N SER A 47 35.55 27.27 -5.83
CA SER A 47 34.97 25.99 -5.44
C SER A 47 34.67 25.95 -3.94
N SER A 48 35.61 26.40 -3.10
CA SER A 48 35.40 26.45 -1.64
C SER A 48 34.24 27.37 -1.25
N ILE A 49 34.10 28.53 -1.89
CA ILE A 49 32.97 29.44 -1.65
C ILE A 49 31.65 28.82 -2.12
N ARG A 50 31.66 28.14 -3.28
CA ARG A 50 30.49 27.41 -3.79
C ARG A 50 30.04 26.31 -2.82
N ASP A 51 30.97 25.55 -2.27
CA ASP A 51 30.67 24.50 -1.27
C ASP A 51 30.01 25.13 -0.03
N LYS A 52 30.59 26.21 0.51
CA LYS A 52 30.00 26.98 1.62
C LYS A 52 28.61 27.55 1.30
N LEU A 53 28.35 27.95 0.04
CA LEU A 53 27.04 28.42 -0.41
C LEU A 53 26.02 27.27 -0.48
N TYR A 54 26.41 26.09 -0.96
CA TYR A 54 25.54 24.91 -0.95
C TYR A 54 25.20 24.47 0.47
N GLU A 55 26.17 24.46 1.37
CA GLU A 55 25.89 24.21 2.79
C GLU A 55 24.91 25.26 3.33
N THR A 56 25.07 26.54 2.96
CA THR A 56 24.21 27.64 3.44
C THR A 56 22.78 27.50 2.91
N ARG A 57 22.63 27.03 1.66
CA ARG A 57 21.33 26.66 1.09
C ARG A 57 20.69 25.51 1.87
N PHE A 58 21.43 24.42 2.09
CA PHE A 58 20.95 23.25 2.81
C PHE A 58 20.50 23.60 4.24
N ALA A 59 21.28 24.42 4.95
CA ALA A 59 20.90 24.94 6.26
C ALA A 59 19.58 25.70 6.23
N CYS A 60 19.39 26.55 5.22
CA CYS A 60 18.14 27.29 5.02
C CYS A 60 16.95 26.34 4.82
N GLU A 61 17.12 25.31 3.99
CA GLU A 61 16.11 24.27 3.73
C GLU A 61 15.73 23.52 5.02
N VAL A 62 16.71 23.06 5.80
CA VAL A 62 16.48 22.35 7.06
C VAL A 62 15.73 23.23 8.05
N LEU A 63 16.16 24.48 8.25
CA LEU A 63 15.51 25.39 9.21
C LEU A 63 14.06 25.72 8.80
N LEU A 64 13.79 25.90 7.50
CA LEU A 64 12.43 26.10 7.00
C LEU A 64 11.56 24.84 7.21
N ALA A 65 12.11 23.65 6.95
CA ALA A 65 11.41 22.39 7.20
C ALA A 65 11.14 22.18 8.71
N CYS A 66 12.06 22.61 9.59
CA CYS A 66 11.87 22.58 11.04
C CYS A 66 10.72 23.51 11.46
N ARG A 67 10.68 24.74 10.93
CA ARG A 67 9.55 25.66 11.15
C ARG A 67 8.24 25.02 10.70
N ASP A 68 8.18 24.45 9.50
CA ASP A 68 6.95 23.89 8.95
C ASP A 68 6.46 22.67 9.75
N ARG A 69 7.37 21.84 10.26
CA ARG A 69 7.02 20.76 11.20
C ARG A 69 6.45 21.29 12.52
N LEU A 70 7.03 22.35 13.07
CA LEU A 70 6.53 22.99 14.29
C LEU A 70 5.14 23.61 14.06
N LEU A 71 4.89 24.16 12.88
CA LEU A 71 3.55 24.59 12.47
C LEU A 71 2.61 23.37 12.42
N LEU A 72 2.88 22.36 11.61
CA LEU A 72 1.95 21.24 11.43
C LEU A 72 1.56 20.49 12.72
N ARG A 73 2.40 20.51 13.77
CA ARG A 73 2.12 19.85 15.05
C ARG A 73 1.33 20.69 16.05
N GLY A 74 1.32 22.01 15.91
CA GLY A 74 0.71 22.93 16.89
C GLY A 74 -0.72 23.37 16.58
N GLY A 75 -1.39 22.77 15.59
CA GLY A 75 -2.63 23.32 15.00
C GLY A 75 -3.93 22.81 15.64
N SER A 76 -4.73 23.74 16.17
CA SER A 76 -6.19 23.63 16.29
C SER A 76 -6.83 24.52 15.21
N PRO A 77 -7.98 24.14 14.61
CA PRO A 77 -8.63 24.90 13.54
C PRO A 77 -9.05 26.35 13.89
N ASP A 78 -8.98 26.76 15.16
CA ASP A 78 -9.55 28.02 15.66
C ASP A 78 -8.54 29.18 15.83
N PHE A 79 -7.27 29.03 15.41
CA PHE A 79 -6.23 30.06 15.64
C PHE A 79 -5.98 31.00 14.46
N GLU A 80 -5.69 32.27 14.76
CA GLU A 80 -5.13 33.23 13.79
C GLU A 80 -3.73 32.79 13.32
N VAL A 81 -3.53 32.74 11.99
CA VAL A 81 -2.33 32.17 11.35
C VAL A 81 -1.04 32.95 11.69
N LEU A 82 -1.10 34.28 11.77
CA LEU A 82 0.09 35.13 11.91
C LEU A 82 0.76 35.00 13.29
N PRO A 83 0.06 35.12 14.43
CA PRO A 83 0.64 34.90 15.75
C PRO A 83 1.32 33.53 15.89
N TRP A 84 0.73 32.52 15.26
CA TRP A 84 1.21 31.14 15.31
C TRP A 84 2.50 30.93 14.50
N VAL A 85 2.56 31.49 13.28
CA VAL A 85 3.80 31.55 12.49
C VAL A 85 4.90 32.26 13.26
N MET A 86 4.60 33.38 13.92
CA MET A 86 5.57 34.10 14.74
C MET A 86 6.03 33.29 15.96
N ALA A 87 5.16 32.48 16.57
CA ALA A 87 5.53 31.61 17.69
C ALA A 87 6.48 30.48 17.24
N ALA A 88 6.21 29.83 16.11
CA ALA A 88 7.09 28.80 15.55
C ALA A 88 8.47 29.37 15.19
N CYS A 89 8.51 30.55 14.56
CA CYS A 89 9.76 31.25 14.24
C CYS A 89 10.57 31.61 15.50
N ARG A 90 9.91 32.08 16.57
CA ARG A 90 10.56 32.41 17.85
C ARG A 90 11.12 31.18 18.56
N ARG A 91 10.37 30.07 18.58
CA ARG A 91 10.86 28.78 19.11
C ARG A 91 12.12 28.35 18.39
N LEU A 92 12.10 28.39 17.06
CA LEU A 92 13.24 28.00 16.25
C LEU A 92 14.46 28.89 16.50
N ALA A 93 14.26 30.20 16.64
CA ALA A 93 15.35 31.13 16.97
C ALA A 93 15.98 30.82 18.35
N CYS A 94 15.15 30.51 19.35
CA CYS A 94 15.61 30.09 20.67
C CYS A 94 16.42 28.78 20.61
N PHE A 95 15.93 27.77 19.88
CA PHE A 95 16.63 26.51 19.70
C PHE A 95 18.02 26.68 19.07
N ILE A 96 18.11 27.53 18.05
CA ILE A 96 19.38 27.81 17.38
C ILE A 96 20.39 28.39 18.37
N GLU A 97 20.01 29.34 19.21
CA GLU A 97 20.94 29.90 20.21
C GLU A 97 21.30 28.90 21.31
N THR A 98 20.35 28.09 21.78
CA THR A 98 20.65 27.04 22.78
C THR A 98 21.60 25.98 22.24
N ALA A 99 21.56 25.71 20.93
CA ALA A 99 22.48 24.80 20.24
C ALA A 99 23.84 25.44 19.91
N GLY A 100 24.18 26.59 20.51
CA GLY A 100 25.46 27.29 20.32
C GLY A 100 25.47 28.32 19.19
N GLY A 101 24.34 28.54 18.51
CA GLY A 101 24.16 29.55 17.47
C GLY A 101 24.84 29.24 16.14
N LEU A 102 24.49 29.99 15.09
CA LEU A 102 25.07 29.86 13.75
C LEU A 102 26.27 30.80 13.53
N ARG A 103 27.17 30.89 14.53
CA ARG A 103 28.21 31.95 14.58
C ARG A 103 29.57 31.53 13.99
N SER A 104 29.94 30.24 14.03
CA SER A 104 31.22 29.71 13.50
C SER A 104 31.01 28.60 12.46
N GLY A 105 31.97 28.43 11.54
CA GLY A 105 31.89 27.46 10.45
C GLY A 105 32.01 26.00 10.88
N GLU A 106 32.62 25.72 12.04
CA GLU A 106 32.88 24.35 12.52
C GLU A 106 31.70 23.78 13.33
N ASN A 107 30.85 24.62 13.94
CA ASN A 107 29.80 24.16 14.88
C ASN A 107 28.38 24.22 14.33
N TRP A 108 28.16 24.91 13.21
CA TRP A 108 26.79 25.16 12.73
C TRP A 108 26.09 23.92 12.15
N CYS A 109 26.82 22.94 11.61
CA CYS A 109 26.24 21.68 11.14
C CYS A 109 25.66 20.87 12.31
N CYS A 110 26.39 20.80 13.43
CA CYS A 110 25.90 20.19 14.67
C CYS A 110 24.68 20.94 15.20
N ALA A 111 24.74 22.29 15.24
CA ALA A 111 23.59 23.09 15.68
C ALA A 111 22.35 22.89 14.80
N ILE A 112 22.51 22.75 13.48
CA ILE A 112 21.39 22.47 12.56
C ILE A 112 20.86 21.04 12.76
N ALA A 113 21.73 20.06 12.99
CA ALA A 113 21.33 18.68 13.26
C ALA A 113 20.54 18.58 14.57
N ASP A 114 21.03 19.20 15.64
CA ASP A 114 20.35 19.26 16.94
C ASP A 114 18.98 19.93 16.80
N VAL A 115 18.91 21.08 16.11
CA VAL A 115 17.64 21.77 15.85
C VAL A 115 16.67 20.90 15.06
N ALA A 116 17.15 20.13 14.08
CA ALA A 116 16.33 19.22 13.29
C ALA A 116 15.79 18.05 14.12
N GLU A 117 16.62 17.45 14.97
CA GLU A 117 16.24 16.40 15.91
C GLU A 117 15.16 16.91 16.88
N HIS A 118 15.37 18.06 17.53
CA HIS A 118 14.40 18.65 18.44
C HIS A 118 13.07 19.02 17.75
N ALA A 119 13.12 19.50 16.50
CA ALA A 119 11.91 19.77 15.73
C ALA A 119 11.11 18.48 15.39
N VAL A 120 11.78 17.32 15.29
CA VAL A 120 11.16 16.01 15.10
C VAL A 120 10.57 15.46 16.40
N HIS A 121 11.19 15.73 17.56
CA HIS A 121 10.67 15.29 18.86
C HIS A 121 9.60 16.24 19.44
N ALA A 122 9.59 17.51 19.00
CA ALA A 122 8.68 18.56 19.47
C ALA A 122 8.76 18.81 20.98
N ASP A 123 9.98 18.83 21.52
CA ASP A 123 10.19 19.24 22.90
C ASP A 123 9.72 20.70 23.07
N LEU A 124 8.70 20.90 23.88
CA LEU A 124 8.07 22.19 24.15
C LEU A 124 8.99 23.02 25.05
N LEU A 125 10.16 23.44 24.55
CA LEU A 125 10.93 24.45 25.28
C LEU A 125 10.09 25.73 25.42
N PRO A 126 10.09 26.36 26.61
CA PRO A 126 9.34 27.57 26.85
C PRO A 126 9.80 28.70 25.93
N VAL A 127 8.84 29.41 25.33
CA VAL A 127 9.11 30.58 24.50
C VAL A 127 9.52 31.72 25.42
N ALA A 128 10.78 32.15 25.39
CA ALA A 128 11.17 33.42 25.96
C ALA A 128 10.41 34.55 25.20
N PRO A 129 9.70 35.46 25.89
CA PRO A 129 8.84 36.47 25.24
C PRO A 129 9.58 37.38 24.25
N ASP A 130 10.88 37.60 24.48
CA ASP A 130 11.64 38.72 23.92
C ASP A 130 12.84 38.29 23.06
N PHE A 131 12.71 37.25 22.23
CA PHE A 131 13.79 36.92 21.29
C PHE A 131 13.82 37.91 20.11
N PRO A 132 14.88 38.73 19.94
CA PRO A 132 14.83 39.92 19.09
C PRO A 132 15.17 39.68 17.61
N GLU A 133 15.80 38.54 17.25
CA GLU A 133 16.23 38.27 15.87
C GLU A 133 15.43 37.12 15.20
N PRO A 134 14.88 37.33 13.99
CA PRO A 134 14.37 36.24 13.16
C PRO A 134 15.40 35.12 12.94
N PHE A 135 14.97 33.86 13.01
CA PHE A 135 15.84 32.67 12.98
C PHE A 135 16.73 32.54 11.73
N LEU A 136 16.41 33.23 10.63
CA LEU A 136 17.18 33.21 9.39
C LEU A 136 18.20 34.37 9.24
N ILE A 137 18.20 35.36 10.14
CA ILE A 137 19.17 36.47 10.09
C ILE A 137 20.64 36.00 10.06
N PRO A 138 21.05 34.96 10.81
CA PRO A 138 22.41 34.45 10.72
C PRO A 138 22.77 33.95 9.32
N ILE A 139 21.82 33.31 8.63
CA ILE A 139 21.99 32.88 7.24
C ILE A 139 22.16 34.10 6.32
N TRP A 140 21.33 35.13 6.48
CA TRP A 140 21.43 36.39 5.72
C TRP A 140 22.83 37.01 5.83
N ARG A 141 23.35 37.11 7.06
CA ARG A 141 24.70 37.64 7.35
C ARG A 141 25.80 36.75 6.74
N ARG A 142 25.65 35.43 6.79
CA ARG A 142 26.62 34.47 6.21
C ARG A 142 26.71 34.62 4.70
N VAL A 143 25.58 34.69 3.99
CA VAL A 143 25.57 34.92 2.53
C VAL A 143 26.28 36.23 2.18
N GLY A 144 26.02 37.30 2.94
CA GLY A 144 26.73 38.57 2.77
C GLY A 144 28.24 38.45 2.99
N LYS A 145 28.69 37.71 4.01
CA LYS A 145 30.12 37.44 4.22
C LYS A 145 30.75 36.64 3.07
N LEU A 146 30.06 35.62 2.56
CA LEU A 146 30.53 34.81 1.44
C LEU A 146 30.63 35.63 0.14
N ALA A 147 29.67 36.52 -0.12
CA ALA A 147 29.73 37.46 -1.24
C ALA A 147 30.96 38.39 -1.15
N ARG A 148 31.31 38.84 0.05
CA ARG A 148 32.52 39.64 0.28
C ARG A 148 33.81 38.82 0.15
N GLU A 149 33.80 37.59 0.63
CA GLU A 149 34.91 36.63 0.48
C GLU A 149 35.17 36.35 -1.01
N LEU A 150 34.12 36.22 -1.83
CA LEU A 150 34.20 36.08 -3.28
C LEU A 150 34.91 37.25 -3.94
N VAL A 151 34.55 38.48 -3.59
CA VAL A 151 35.22 39.69 -4.10
C VAL A 151 36.67 39.79 -3.61
N SER A 152 36.93 39.44 -2.34
CA SER A 152 38.28 39.44 -1.79
C SER A 152 39.18 38.43 -2.51
N ALA A 153 38.66 37.23 -2.82
CA ALA A 153 39.41 36.17 -3.48
C ALA A 153 39.70 36.45 -4.97
N LEU A 154 38.79 37.12 -5.67
CA LEU A 154 38.87 37.31 -7.12
C LEU A 154 39.22 38.75 -7.55
N GLY A 155 39.09 39.74 -6.67
CA GLY A 155 39.33 41.15 -6.98
C GLY A 155 38.45 41.64 -8.13
N LYS A 156 39.05 42.28 -9.14
CA LYS A 156 38.33 42.76 -10.35
C LYS A 156 37.64 41.65 -11.14
N ARG A 157 38.11 40.39 -11.00
CA ARG A 157 37.55 39.23 -11.70
C ARG A 157 36.19 38.80 -11.14
N ALA A 158 35.81 39.23 -9.94
CA ALA A 158 34.44 39.02 -9.45
C ALA A 158 33.40 39.85 -10.21
N LYS A 159 33.80 40.86 -11.00
CA LYS A 159 32.85 41.69 -11.75
C LYS A 159 32.27 40.89 -12.92
N ALA A 160 30.98 40.60 -12.86
CA ALA A 160 30.23 39.89 -13.91
C ALA A 160 29.03 40.74 -14.41
N PRO A 161 28.66 40.64 -15.70
CA PRO A 161 27.43 41.25 -16.22
C PRO A 161 26.20 40.82 -15.40
N GLY A 162 25.30 41.76 -15.11
CA GLY A 162 24.12 41.49 -14.27
C GLY A 162 24.35 41.54 -12.75
N PHE A 163 25.61 41.46 -12.28
CA PHE A 163 25.95 41.43 -10.84
C PHE A 163 26.77 42.65 -10.37
N THR A 164 26.80 43.74 -11.14
CA THR A 164 27.65 44.91 -10.84
C THR A 164 27.27 45.58 -9.52
N ALA A 165 25.97 45.73 -9.21
CA ALA A 165 25.53 46.31 -7.94
C ALA A 165 25.99 45.47 -6.73
N LEU A 166 25.92 44.14 -6.85
CA LEU A 166 26.35 43.21 -5.81
C LEU A 166 27.88 43.24 -5.64
N TYR A 167 28.63 43.30 -6.75
CA TYR A 167 30.08 43.45 -6.75
C TYR A 167 30.52 44.72 -6.02
N GLU A 168 29.97 45.90 -6.38
CA GLU A 168 30.37 47.16 -5.75
C GLU A 168 29.97 47.20 -4.26
N ALA A 169 28.78 46.71 -3.91
CA ALA A 169 28.34 46.64 -2.52
C ALA A 169 29.21 45.72 -1.65
N ALA A 170 29.61 44.57 -2.18
CA ALA A 170 30.50 43.62 -1.49
C ALA A 170 31.93 44.17 -1.26
N ARG A 171 32.36 45.18 -2.03
CA ARG A 171 33.64 45.86 -1.80
C ARG A 171 33.58 46.85 -0.64
N ILE A 172 32.42 47.48 -0.41
CA ILE A 172 32.27 48.55 0.58
C ILE A 172 32.17 47.93 1.97
N ASP A 173 31.03 47.33 2.29
CA ASP A 173 30.79 46.74 3.61
C ASP A 173 29.67 45.69 3.56
N LEU A 174 29.47 45.00 4.70
CA LEU A 174 28.46 43.97 4.82
C LEU A 174 27.05 44.56 4.72
N LYS A 175 26.83 45.76 5.27
CA LYS A 175 25.50 46.39 5.30
C LYS A 175 25.01 46.70 3.90
N SER A 176 25.86 47.31 3.06
CA SER A 176 25.60 47.60 1.66
C SER A 176 25.32 46.32 0.87
N THR A 177 26.06 45.23 1.15
CA THR A 177 25.81 43.92 0.52
C THR A 177 24.40 43.41 0.86
N LEU A 178 24.02 43.47 2.14
CA LEU A 178 22.70 43.03 2.59
C LEU A 178 21.56 43.93 2.06
N ASP A 179 21.81 45.23 1.93
CA ASP A 179 20.84 46.17 1.33
C ASP A 179 20.66 45.88 -0.17
N VAL A 180 21.71 45.51 -0.90
CA VAL A 180 21.57 45.06 -2.30
C VAL A 180 20.77 43.76 -2.39
N PHE A 181 20.94 42.80 -1.48
CA PHE A 181 20.09 41.61 -1.46
C PHE A 181 18.61 41.95 -1.20
N ALA A 182 18.33 42.89 -0.29
CA ALA A 182 16.97 43.34 -0.02
C ALA A 182 16.34 44.03 -1.24
N VAL A 183 17.11 44.85 -1.95
CA VAL A 183 16.68 45.49 -3.20
C VAL A 183 16.49 44.46 -4.32
N ALA A 184 17.40 43.48 -4.45
CA ALA A 184 17.28 42.41 -5.42
C ALA A 184 16.02 41.57 -5.18
N GLU A 185 15.70 41.24 -3.93
CA GLU A 185 14.47 40.54 -3.60
C GLU A 185 13.22 41.35 -3.98
N LEU A 186 13.23 42.66 -3.76
CA LEU A 186 12.11 43.53 -4.14
C LEU A 186 11.93 43.61 -5.66
N LEU A 187 13.02 43.71 -6.42
CA LEU A 187 12.98 43.97 -7.86
C LEU A 187 12.85 42.70 -8.70
N ILE A 188 13.62 41.65 -8.37
CA ILE A 188 13.72 40.42 -9.15
C ILE A 188 13.24 39.18 -8.39
N GLY A 189 13.03 39.26 -7.08
CA GLY A 189 12.55 38.13 -6.26
C GLY A 189 11.28 37.47 -6.82
N PRO A 190 10.19 38.22 -7.11
CA PRO A 190 8.97 37.65 -7.68
C PRO A 190 9.15 36.99 -9.05
N LEU A 191 10.17 37.39 -9.81
CA LEU A 191 10.49 36.85 -11.13
C LEU A 191 11.40 35.61 -11.06
N ARG A 192 12.02 35.35 -9.90
CA ARG A 192 12.87 34.19 -9.70
C ARG A 192 12.02 32.99 -9.26
N PRO A 193 12.27 31.79 -9.83
CA PRO A 193 11.67 30.57 -9.32
C PRO A 193 11.98 30.43 -7.84
N ASP A 194 11.09 29.79 -7.07
CA ASP A 194 11.36 29.56 -5.66
C ASP A 194 12.69 28.76 -5.56
N PRO A 195 13.73 29.29 -4.91
CA PRO A 195 15.05 28.67 -4.83
C PRO A 195 15.04 27.36 -4.06
N LEU A 196 13.99 27.07 -3.29
CA LEU A 196 13.74 25.77 -2.66
C LEU A 196 12.98 24.82 -3.60
N SER A 197 12.26 25.39 -4.57
CA SER A 197 11.61 24.67 -5.67
C SER A 197 12.51 24.47 -6.89
N GLU A 198 13.65 25.19 -6.96
CA GLU A 198 14.68 24.97 -7.97
C GLU A 198 14.98 23.47 -7.94
N PRO A 199 14.65 22.73 -9.00
CA PRO A 199 14.85 21.31 -8.99
C PRO A 199 16.35 21.12 -8.80
N SER A 200 16.71 20.50 -7.69
CA SER A 200 18.01 19.90 -7.45
C SER A 200 18.21 18.79 -8.48
N ARG A 201 18.21 19.10 -9.78
CA ARG A 201 17.95 18.21 -10.92
C ARG A 201 17.25 16.93 -10.42
N ILE A 202 16.00 17.06 -9.96
CA ILE A 202 15.28 15.90 -9.41
C ILE A 202 15.17 14.90 -10.55
N ARG A 203 16.10 13.93 -10.55
CA ARG A 203 16.10 12.82 -11.49
C ARG A 203 15.07 11.85 -10.96
N VAL A 204 13.90 11.87 -11.57
CA VAL A 204 12.85 10.90 -11.29
C VAL A 204 13.32 9.58 -11.89
N HIS A 205 13.71 8.65 -11.01
CA HIS A 205 14.01 7.27 -11.39
C HIS A 205 12.76 6.43 -11.18
N ALA A 206 12.19 5.93 -12.27
CA ALA A 206 11.06 5.01 -12.20
C ALA A 206 11.55 3.63 -11.76
N MET A 207 10.94 3.10 -10.70
CA MET A 207 11.14 1.70 -10.28
C MET A 207 10.30 0.81 -11.19
N SER A 208 10.87 -0.32 -11.62
CA SER A 208 10.20 -1.26 -12.52
C SER A 208 10.24 -2.68 -11.98
N ALA A 209 9.09 -3.35 -12.02
CA ALA A 209 8.99 -4.78 -11.72
C ALA A 209 9.81 -5.65 -12.71
N VAL A 210 10.21 -5.10 -13.86
CA VAL A 210 11.08 -5.77 -14.83
C VAL A 210 12.53 -5.89 -14.32
N ALA A 211 12.93 -5.10 -13.31
CA ALA A 211 14.29 -5.07 -12.80
C ALA A 211 14.79 -6.46 -12.40
N LYS A 212 15.90 -6.92 -12.97
CA LYS A 212 16.40 -8.27 -12.69
C LYS A 212 17.06 -8.32 -11.30
N SER A 213 16.55 -9.17 -10.40
CA SER A 213 17.27 -9.45 -9.15
C SER A 213 18.34 -10.53 -9.39
N PRO A 214 19.58 -10.34 -8.89
CA PRO A 214 20.60 -11.39 -8.92
C PRO A 214 20.19 -12.69 -8.20
N LEU A 215 19.20 -12.59 -7.29
CA LEU A 215 18.71 -13.71 -6.49
C LEU A 215 17.48 -14.40 -7.07
N GLU A 216 16.98 -13.99 -8.25
CA GLU A 216 15.84 -14.64 -8.91
C GLU A 216 15.92 -16.17 -8.98
N PRO A 217 17.06 -16.81 -9.30
CA PRO A 217 17.18 -18.27 -9.35
C PRO A 217 16.94 -18.97 -8.01
N ILE A 218 17.13 -18.27 -6.89
CA ILE A 218 16.91 -18.79 -5.53
C ILE A 218 15.47 -18.47 -5.08
N LEU A 219 14.97 -17.30 -5.44
CA LEU A 219 13.65 -16.79 -5.05
C LEU A 219 12.50 -17.44 -5.85
N LEU A 220 12.75 -17.78 -7.11
CA LEU A 220 11.77 -18.35 -8.04
C LEU A 220 12.14 -19.81 -8.32
N ALA A 221 11.13 -20.70 -8.29
CA ALA A 221 11.34 -22.12 -8.57
C ALA A 221 11.80 -22.38 -10.02
N GLU A 222 11.40 -21.51 -10.95
CA GLU A 222 11.91 -21.49 -12.32
C GLU A 222 12.18 -20.03 -12.72
N PRO A 223 13.26 -19.76 -13.46
CA PRO A 223 13.56 -18.43 -13.93
C PRO A 223 12.54 -17.97 -15.00
N PRO A 224 12.15 -16.68 -15.01
CA PRO A 224 11.26 -16.15 -16.04
C PRO A 224 11.95 -16.10 -17.40
N VAL A 225 11.25 -16.53 -18.45
CA VAL A 225 11.73 -16.58 -19.84
C VAL A 225 11.76 -15.18 -20.47
N ASP A 226 10.82 -14.31 -20.09
CA ASP A 226 10.70 -12.95 -20.59
C ASP A 226 10.29 -11.95 -19.48
N ASP A 227 10.22 -10.67 -19.85
CA ASP A 227 9.89 -9.57 -18.93
C ASP A 227 8.45 -9.60 -18.46
N ILE A 228 7.51 -10.08 -19.29
CA ILE A 228 6.09 -10.19 -18.93
C ILE A 228 5.95 -11.24 -17.83
N GLN A 229 6.52 -12.42 -18.04
CA GLN A 229 6.52 -13.50 -17.08
C GLN A 229 7.24 -13.12 -15.79
N ARG A 230 8.30 -12.30 -15.86
CA ARG A 230 8.98 -11.77 -14.66
C ARG A 230 8.04 -10.89 -13.85
N VAL A 231 7.36 -9.95 -14.49
CA VAL A 231 6.37 -9.08 -13.82
C VAL A 231 5.24 -9.92 -13.23
N GLU A 232 4.74 -10.91 -13.97
CA GLU A 232 3.66 -11.79 -13.50
C GLU A 232 4.04 -12.63 -12.28
N ARG A 233 5.32 -13.05 -12.18
CA ARG A 233 5.82 -13.85 -11.06
C ARG A 233 6.15 -13.02 -9.82
N LYS A 234 6.41 -11.71 -9.98
CA LYS A 234 6.70 -10.79 -8.87
C LYS A 234 5.46 -10.15 -8.27
N LEU A 235 4.49 -9.82 -9.11
CA LEU A 235 3.25 -9.19 -8.66
C LEU A 235 2.23 -10.26 -8.28
N SER A 236 1.93 -10.37 -6.98
CA SER A 236 0.93 -11.30 -6.49
C SER A 236 -0.48 -10.87 -6.88
N GLY A 237 -1.28 -11.81 -7.38
CA GLY A 237 -2.70 -11.55 -7.59
C GLY A 237 -3.04 -10.60 -8.74
N ASN A 238 -2.23 -10.54 -9.81
CA ASN A 238 -2.47 -9.71 -11.01
C ASN A 238 -3.90 -9.80 -11.58
N GLN A 239 -4.60 -10.92 -11.36
CA GLN A 239 -6.03 -11.09 -11.70
C GLN A 239 -6.95 -10.01 -11.08
N LEU A 240 -6.53 -9.38 -9.99
CA LEU A 240 -7.25 -8.31 -9.28
C LEU A 240 -6.52 -6.97 -9.31
N MET A 241 -5.41 -6.87 -10.04
CA MET A 241 -4.59 -5.67 -10.12
C MET A 241 -4.28 -5.13 -8.71
N ASN A 242 -4.54 -3.85 -8.47
CA ASN A 242 -4.29 -3.17 -7.19
C ASN A 242 -5.13 -3.71 -6.00
N PHE A 243 -6.18 -4.49 -6.26
CA PHE A 243 -7.10 -4.98 -5.23
C PHE A 243 -6.68 -6.31 -4.59
N ALA A 244 -5.70 -7.00 -5.16
CA ALA A 244 -5.13 -8.24 -4.63
C ALA A 244 -4.68 -8.08 -3.17
N SER A 245 -4.10 -6.92 -2.86
CA SER A 245 -3.59 -6.52 -1.56
C SER A 245 -4.63 -6.54 -0.42
N PHE A 246 -5.93 -6.39 -0.73
CA PHE A 246 -7.01 -6.42 0.27
C PHE A 246 -7.48 -7.83 0.61
N LEU A 247 -7.14 -8.83 -0.23
CA LEU A 247 -7.60 -10.20 -0.04
C LEU A 247 -6.60 -11.06 0.72
N SER A 248 -5.32 -10.71 0.78
CA SER A 248 -4.35 -11.51 1.52
C SER A 248 -3.19 -10.68 2.04
N SER A 249 -2.96 -10.74 3.36
CA SER A 249 -1.78 -10.15 4.00
C SER A 249 -0.48 -10.78 3.49
N ARG A 250 -0.48 -12.07 3.11
CA ARG A 250 0.66 -12.74 2.45
C ARG A 250 0.98 -12.13 1.09
N TRP A 251 -0.03 -11.92 0.24
CA TRP A 251 0.16 -11.27 -1.06
C TRP A 251 0.66 -9.84 -0.88
N ARG A 252 0.08 -9.09 0.08
CA ARG A 252 0.54 -7.74 0.40
C ARG A 252 2.00 -7.71 0.83
N LEU A 253 2.40 -8.62 1.71
CA LEU A 253 3.77 -8.72 2.19
C LEU A 253 4.72 -9.12 1.04
N ASN A 254 4.30 -10.07 0.20
CA ASN A 254 5.06 -10.49 -0.99
C ASN A 254 5.31 -9.32 -1.95
N ASP A 255 4.27 -8.56 -2.31
CA ASP A 255 4.37 -7.37 -3.15
C ASP A 255 5.26 -6.30 -2.51
N TRP A 256 5.17 -6.13 -1.19
CA TRP A 256 6.02 -5.21 -0.44
C TRP A 256 7.50 -5.64 -0.50
N THR A 257 7.78 -6.93 -0.30
CA THR A 257 9.13 -7.48 -0.43
C THR A 257 9.68 -7.24 -1.83
N TRP A 258 8.94 -7.58 -2.88
CA TRP A 258 9.37 -7.34 -4.26
C TRP A 258 9.60 -5.87 -4.56
N GLY A 259 8.71 -4.98 -4.11
CA GLY A 259 8.87 -3.54 -4.24
C GLY A 259 10.15 -3.03 -3.58
N ARG A 260 10.50 -3.54 -2.39
CA ARG A 260 11.78 -3.20 -1.72
C ARG A 260 12.99 -3.70 -2.53
N LEU A 261 12.91 -4.89 -3.11
CA LEU A 261 13.99 -5.45 -3.95
C LEU A 261 14.18 -4.64 -5.24
N ASP A 262 13.10 -4.29 -5.94
CA ASP A 262 13.16 -3.51 -7.17
C ASP A 262 13.61 -2.05 -6.91
N ALA A 263 13.19 -1.47 -5.78
CA ALA A 263 13.69 -0.19 -5.30
C ALA A 263 15.19 -0.24 -5.01
N ALA A 264 15.68 -1.30 -4.36
CA ALA A 264 17.10 -1.47 -4.08
C ALA A 264 17.93 -1.59 -5.37
N CYS A 265 17.44 -2.31 -6.39
CA CYS A 265 18.10 -2.33 -7.72
C CYS A 265 18.24 -0.92 -8.30
N SER A 266 17.15 -0.15 -8.27
CA SER A 266 17.11 1.20 -8.83
C SER A 266 18.04 2.17 -8.07
N LEU A 267 18.06 2.08 -6.75
CA LEU A 267 18.94 2.90 -5.90
C LEU A 267 20.41 2.57 -6.11
N VAL A 268 20.75 1.27 -6.18
CA VAL A 268 22.13 0.85 -6.45
C VAL A 268 22.58 1.31 -7.82
N ASP A 269 21.73 1.26 -8.84
CA ASP A 269 22.09 1.74 -10.18
C ASP A 269 22.44 3.24 -10.17
N VAL A 270 21.72 4.05 -9.39
CA VAL A 270 22.03 5.48 -9.22
C VAL A 270 23.33 5.69 -8.45
N VAL A 271 23.51 4.98 -7.33
CA VAL A 271 24.68 5.15 -6.43
C VAL A 271 25.95 4.64 -7.09
N ALA A 272 25.93 3.45 -7.69
CA ALA A 272 27.08 2.82 -8.35
C ALA A 272 27.59 3.64 -9.54
N ARG A 273 26.74 4.49 -10.13
CA ARG A 273 27.10 5.41 -11.22
C ARG A 273 27.43 6.83 -10.75
N SER A 274 27.50 7.08 -9.44
CA SER A 274 27.80 8.41 -8.92
C SER A 274 29.19 8.89 -9.33
N GLU A 275 29.32 10.18 -9.65
CA GLU A 275 30.60 10.79 -10.05
C GLU A 275 31.70 10.58 -9.00
N ARG A 276 31.32 10.52 -7.71
CA ARG A 276 32.24 10.26 -6.59
C ARG A 276 32.87 8.87 -6.66
N LEU A 277 32.11 7.85 -7.07
CA LEU A 277 32.65 6.50 -7.28
C LEU A 277 33.38 6.42 -8.63
N GLN A 278 32.90 7.14 -9.64
CA GLN A 278 33.57 7.16 -10.94
C GLN A 278 34.98 7.76 -10.87
N ALA A 279 35.20 8.76 -10.02
CA ALA A 279 36.48 9.42 -9.82
C ALA A 279 37.53 8.58 -9.07
N ARG A 280 37.14 7.49 -8.40
CA ARG A 280 38.08 6.60 -7.71
C ARG A 280 38.82 5.70 -8.70
N LYS A 281 40.06 5.32 -8.36
CA LYS A 281 40.81 4.31 -9.12
C LYS A 281 40.21 2.93 -8.91
N ASP A 282 40.35 2.06 -9.90
CA ASP A 282 39.79 0.70 -9.84
C ASP A 282 40.38 -0.13 -8.70
N THR A 283 41.67 0.02 -8.40
CA THR A 283 42.32 -0.65 -7.27
C THR A 283 41.75 -0.21 -5.92
N GLU A 284 41.54 1.09 -5.73
CA GLU A 284 40.93 1.66 -4.52
C GLU A 284 39.47 1.23 -4.37
N LEU A 285 38.75 1.07 -5.49
CA LEU A 285 37.38 0.54 -5.52
C LEU A 285 37.32 -0.93 -5.09
N VAL A 286 38.27 -1.75 -5.53
CA VAL A 286 38.37 -3.17 -5.12
C VAL A 286 38.64 -3.27 -3.62
N GLU A 287 39.58 -2.49 -3.11
CA GLU A 287 39.89 -2.46 -1.67
C GLU A 287 38.70 -1.99 -0.85
N TRP A 288 38.08 -0.87 -1.23
CA TRP A 288 36.89 -0.35 -0.55
C TRP A 288 35.73 -1.36 -0.57
N LEU A 289 35.53 -2.07 -1.68
CA LEU A 289 34.47 -3.07 -1.79
C LEU A 289 34.76 -4.31 -0.93
N ARG A 290 36.03 -4.68 -0.80
CA ARG A 290 36.48 -5.77 0.09
C ARG A 290 36.30 -5.40 1.55
N ASP A 291 36.62 -4.16 1.93
CA ASP A 291 36.42 -3.66 3.29
C ASP A 291 34.93 -3.59 3.62
N LEU A 292 34.11 -3.09 2.70
CA LEU A 292 32.66 -3.08 2.83
C LEU A 292 32.08 -4.49 2.91
N TYR A 293 32.62 -5.44 2.13
CA TYR A 293 32.25 -6.86 2.23
C TYR A 293 32.55 -7.39 3.64
N ALA A 294 33.74 -7.14 4.17
CA ALA A 294 34.12 -7.57 5.52
C ALA A 294 33.24 -6.92 6.61
N GLU A 295 32.97 -5.62 6.52
CA GLU A 295 32.14 -4.87 7.47
C GLU A 295 30.68 -5.35 7.44
N GLN A 296 30.08 -5.45 6.25
CA GLN A 296 28.71 -5.96 6.09
C GLN A 296 28.61 -7.43 6.50
N TYR A 297 29.63 -8.24 6.24
CA TYR A 297 29.65 -9.62 6.68
C TYR A 297 29.61 -9.71 8.22
N VAL A 298 30.42 -8.91 8.91
CA VAL A 298 30.41 -8.83 10.37
C VAL A 298 29.08 -8.29 10.91
N HIS A 299 28.52 -7.24 10.29
CA HIS A 299 27.26 -6.62 10.74
C HIS A 299 26.03 -7.50 10.49
N VAL A 300 25.97 -8.20 9.36
CA VAL A 300 24.83 -9.04 8.97
C VAL A 300 24.89 -10.42 9.62
N PHE A 301 26.10 -10.95 9.87
CA PHE A 301 26.28 -12.33 10.34
C PHE A 301 26.92 -12.49 11.73
N GLY A 302 27.40 -11.40 12.33
CA GLY A 302 27.61 -11.29 13.78
C GLY A 302 28.84 -11.99 14.38
N LYS A 303 30.01 -12.03 13.70
CA LYS A 303 31.38 -12.26 14.28
C LYS A 303 32.52 -12.18 13.22
N THR A 304 33.77 -12.17 13.69
CA THR A 304 35.05 -11.86 13.00
C THR A 304 35.43 -12.76 11.82
N SER A 305 36.39 -12.32 11.01
CA SER A 305 36.85 -12.96 9.75
C SER A 305 37.30 -14.42 9.89
N ASP A 306 37.75 -14.85 11.08
CA ASP A 306 38.29 -16.20 11.30
C ASP A 306 37.20 -17.30 11.28
N ASP A 307 35.92 -16.94 11.40
CA ASP A 307 34.78 -17.88 11.29
C ASP A 307 34.36 -18.18 9.83
N LEU A 308 34.92 -17.49 8.83
CA LEU A 308 34.64 -17.72 7.40
C LEU A 308 35.05 -19.14 6.96
N ASP A 309 36.11 -19.69 7.53
CA ASP A 309 36.59 -21.05 7.24
C ASP A 309 35.79 -22.14 7.99
N ALA A 310 35.09 -21.78 9.08
CA ALA A 310 34.40 -22.72 9.96
C ALA A 310 32.93 -23.01 9.57
N ARG A 311 32.33 -22.20 8.66
CA ARG A 311 30.90 -22.26 8.30
C ARG A 311 30.68 -22.17 6.78
N PRO A 312 30.99 -23.23 6.00
CA PRO A 312 30.89 -23.25 4.53
C PRO A 312 29.48 -22.97 3.98
N GLU A 313 28.46 -23.16 4.80
CA GLU A 313 27.05 -22.89 4.49
C GLU A 313 26.69 -21.39 4.43
N LEU A 314 27.50 -20.50 5.05
CA LEU A 314 27.36 -19.04 4.94
C LEU A 314 28.12 -18.47 3.72
N ALA A 315 29.21 -19.12 3.32
CA ALA A 315 29.93 -18.86 2.09
C ALA A 315 29.09 -19.16 0.83
N GLY A 316 28.02 -19.96 0.94
CA GLY A 316 27.20 -20.36 -0.21
C GLY A 316 26.33 -19.26 -0.84
N LEU A 317 26.06 -18.14 -0.15
CA LEU A 317 25.09 -17.14 -0.61
C LEU A 317 25.69 -16.07 -1.53
N ILE A 318 26.98 -15.79 -1.36
CA ILE A 318 27.75 -14.81 -2.15
C ILE A 318 29.14 -15.35 -2.51
N GLY A 319 29.60 -16.45 -1.91
CA GLY A 319 30.96 -16.97 -2.08
C GLY A 319 31.96 -16.32 -1.12
N PRO A 320 33.11 -16.97 -0.85
CA PRO A 320 34.28 -16.27 -0.34
C PRO A 320 34.68 -15.16 -1.34
N TRP A 321 35.39 -14.13 -0.87
CA TRP A 321 35.77 -12.99 -1.70
C TRP A 321 36.46 -13.41 -3.01
N GLU A 322 37.27 -14.46 -2.95
CA GLU A 322 37.99 -15.05 -4.08
C GLU A 322 37.03 -15.63 -5.13
N ALA A 323 35.93 -16.26 -4.70
CA ALA A 323 34.93 -16.83 -5.60
C ALA A 323 34.10 -15.77 -6.34
N LEU A 324 34.06 -14.54 -5.83
CA LEU A 324 33.40 -13.43 -6.53
C LEU A 324 34.14 -12.99 -7.80
N GLY A 325 35.44 -13.31 -7.87
CA GLY A 325 36.30 -12.98 -9.02
C GLY A 325 36.38 -11.49 -9.28
N VAL A 326 36.34 -10.66 -8.23
CA VAL A 326 36.44 -9.20 -8.35
C VAL A 326 37.90 -8.83 -8.63
N THR A 327 38.13 -8.16 -9.75
CA THR A 327 39.44 -7.67 -10.17
C THR A 327 39.33 -6.19 -10.53
N PRO A 328 40.44 -5.42 -10.52
CA PRO A 328 40.40 -4.03 -10.98
C PRO A 328 39.78 -3.88 -12.38
N ALA A 329 40.00 -4.86 -13.26
CA ALA A 329 39.47 -4.86 -14.62
C ALA A 329 37.94 -5.02 -14.71
N ASN A 330 37.28 -5.64 -13.72
CA ASN A 330 35.84 -5.91 -13.76
C ASN A 330 35.05 -5.28 -12.60
N VAL A 331 35.72 -4.59 -11.66
CA VAL A 331 35.12 -4.08 -10.43
C VAL A 331 33.92 -3.18 -10.71
N ARG A 332 33.98 -2.32 -11.73
CA ARG A 332 32.88 -1.41 -12.07
C ARG A 332 31.62 -2.14 -12.54
N HIS A 333 31.79 -3.29 -13.20
CA HIS A 333 30.67 -4.14 -13.63
C HIS A 333 30.12 -4.98 -12.46
N LYS A 334 31.00 -5.48 -11.60
CA LYS A 334 30.65 -6.33 -10.45
C LYS A 334 30.03 -5.53 -9.29
N LEU A 335 30.45 -4.28 -9.11
CA LEU A 335 30.02 -3.40 -8.03
C LEU A 335 28.49 -3.32 -7.87
N PRO A 336 27.70 -2.93 -8.89
CA PRO A 336 26.25 -2.85 -8.73
C PRO A 336 25.63 -4.22 -8.43
N ILE A 337 26.13 -5.30 -9.05
CA ILE A 337 25.61 -6.66 -8.82
C ILE A 337 25.80 -7.06 -7.35
N LEU A 338 26.98 -6.80 -6.78
CA LEU A 338 27.31 -7.15 -5.40
C LEU A 338 26.52 -6.30 -4.40
N LEU A 339 26.48 -4.98 -4.59
CA LEU A 339 25.69 -4.08 -3.73
C LEU A 339 24.20 -4.43 -3.75
N THR A 340 23.64 -4.73 -4.94
CA THR A 340 22.25 -5.20 -5.05
C THR A 340 22.05 -6.53 -4.33
N THR A 341 22.96 -7.48 -4.50
CA THR A 341 22.89 -8.79 -3.83
C THR A 341 22.92 -8.65 -2.30
N TRP A 342 23.77 -7.79 -1.75
CA TRP A 342 23.84 -7.52 -0.31
C TRP A 342 22.56 -6.88 0.23
N LEU A 343 22.08 -5.83 -0.43
CA LEU A 343 20.83 -5.17 -0.02
C LEU A 343 19.63 -6.11 -0.12
N HIS A 344 19.57 -6.94 -1.15
CA HIS A 344 18.52 -7.94 -1.32
C HIS A 344 18.55 -8.94 -0.17
N TRP A 345 19.71 -9.46 0.22
CA TRP A 345 19.81 -10.34 1.38
C TRP A 345 19.37 -9.67 2.69
N ASN A 346 19.77 -8.42 2.92
CA ASN A 346 19.33 -7.67 4.10
C ASN A 346 17.81 -7.49 4.16
N ILE A 347 17.16 -7.26 3.01
CA ILE A 347 15.70 -7.23 2.91
C ILE A 347 15.11 -8.61 3.18
N LEU A 348 15.61 -9.65 2.51
CA LEU A 348 15.08 -11.00 2.60
C LEU A 348 15.20 -11.61 4.00
N GLN A 349 16.25 -11.27 4.75
CA GLN A 349 16.38 -11.65 6.16
C GLN A 349 15.25 -11.13 7.05
N GLN A 350 14.75 -9.93 6.75
CA GLN A 350 13.63 -9.34 7.46
C GLN A 350 12.29 -9.94 7.00
N GLU A 351 12.16 -10.24 5.71
CA GLU A 351 10.87 -10.50 5.07
C GLU A 351 10.52 -11.99 4.93
N ILE A 352 11.48 -12.88 4.61
CA ILE A 352 11.23 -14.32 4.43
C ILE A 352 10.66 -14.98 5.70
N PRO A 353 11.17 -14.71 6.92
CA PRO A 353 10.60 -15.32 8.13
C PRO A 353 9.14 -14.92 8.34
N LEU A 354 8.81 -13.65 8.11
CA LEU A 354 7.44 -13.12 8.21
C LEU A 354 6.52 -13.81 7.19
N LEU A 355 6.96 -13.88 5.93
CA LEU A 355 6.17 -14.50 4.87
C LEU A 355 6.00 -16.01 5.05
N THR A 356 7.04 -16.69 5.52
CA THR A 356 6.99 -18.13 5.82
C THR A 356 6.08 -18.41 7.01
N GLY A 357 6.22 -17.67 8.11
CA GLY A 357 5.35 -17.81 9.28
C GLY A 357 3.89 -17.60 8.89
N LEU A 358 3.59 -16.58 8.08
CA LEU A 358 2.25 -16.37 7.55
C LEU A 358 1.79 -17.51 6.61
N ALA A 359 2.68 -18.06 5.77
CA ALA A 359 2.35 -19.18 4.89
C ALA A 359 2.06 -20.49 5.64
N GLU A 360 2.76 -20.73 6.75
CA GLU A 360 2.60 -21.92 7.59
C GLU A 360 1.32 -21.86 8.45
N LEU A 361 0.76 -20.66 8.69
CA LEU A 361 -0.53 -20.47 9.37
C LEU A 361 -1.71 -20.97 8.53
N ARG A 362 -1.97 -22.29 8.57
CA ARG A 362 -3.00 -23.04 7.80
C ARG A 362 -4.41 -22.42 7.74
N HIS A 363 -4.79 -21.56 8.70
CA HIS A 363 -6.13 -20.98 8.77
C HIS A 363 -6.19 -19.44 8.81
N ASN A 364 -5.06 -18.74 8.97
CA ASN A 364 -5.06 -17.29 9.25
C ASN A 364 -3.99 -16.49 8.50
N GLY A 365 -3.15 -17.14 7.68
CA GLY A 365 -2.06 -16.48 7.00
C GLY A 365 -2.46 -15.30 6.11
N ASP A 366 -3.70 -15.24 5.62
CA ASP A 366 -4.18 -14.14 4.76
C ASP A 366 -4.82 -12.99 5.56
N ILE A 367 -5.02 -13.17 6.86
CA ILE A 367 -5.54 -12.14 7.75
C ILE A 367 -4.34 -11.29 8.21
N PRO A 368 -4.52 -9.97 8.42
CA PRO A 368 -3.46 -9.16 9.03
C PRO A 368 -2.96 -9.82 10.33
N PRO A 369 -1.65 -10.10 10.45
CA PRO A 369 -1.09 -10.72 11.65
C PRO A 369 -1.17 -9.78 12.85
N THR A 370 -1.26 -10.36 14.06
CA THR A 370 -1.11 -9.59 15.30
C THR A 370 0.37 -9.27 15.56
N GLY A 371 0.63 -8.25 16.38
CA GLY A 371 1.99 -7.88 16.77
C GLY A 371 2.78 -9.02 17.43
N THR A 372 2.09 -9.94 18.12
CA THR A 372 2.69 -11.16 18.70
C THR A 372 3.12 -12.17 17.64
N GLN A 373 2.28 -12.41 16.63
CA GLN A 373 2.60 -13.30 15.51
C GLN A 373 3.78 -12.80 14.68
N LEU A 374 3.91 -11.47 14.53
CA LEU A 374 5.06 -10.86 13.87
C LEU A 374 6.37 -11.10 14.67
N LYS A 375 6.32 -10.97 16.00
CA LYS A 375 7.48 -11.20 16.88
C LYS A 375 7.94 -12.67 16.89
N GLU A 376 7.00 -13.61 16.90
CA GLU A 376 7.31 -15.05 16.84
C GLU A 376 7.96 -15.44 15.49
N ALA A 377 7.53 -14.81 14.39
CA ALA A 377 8.06 -15.11 13.06
C ALA A 377 9.49 -14.60 12.83
N THR A 378 9.94 -13.55 13.54
CA THR A 378 11.25 -12.90 13.29
C THR A 378 12.51 -13.66 13.77
N GLY A 379 12.38 -14.80 14.48
CA GLY A 379 13.51 -15.49 15.12
C GLY A 379 14.33 -16.50 14.28
N THR A 380 14.29 -16.45 12.93
CA THR A 380 14.83 -17.54 12.08
C THR A 380 16.25 -17.25 11.54
N SER A 381 17.14 -18.26 11.55
CA SER A 381 18.53 -18.15 11.06
C SER A 381 18.67 -18.14 9.53
N VAL A 382 19.76 -17.55 9.03
CA VAL A 382 20.01 -17.29 7.60
C VAL A 382 20.11 -18.54 6.73
N ALA A 383 20.77 -19.61 7.19
CA ALA A 383 20.90 -20.85 6.40
C ALA A 383 19.53 -21.44 6.01
N ARG A 384 18.56 -21.39 6.95
CA ARG A 384 17.17 -21.80 6.71
C ARG A 384 16.39 -20.85 5.80
N LEU A 385 16.86 -19.61 5.59
CA LEU A 385 16.20 -18.66 4.69
C LEU A 385 16.37 -19.08 3.24
N SER A 386 17.54 -19.60 2.85
CA SER A 386 17.79 -20.02 1.46
C SER A 386 16.85 -21.16 1.04
N ASP A 387 16.67 -22.16 1.90
CA ASP A 387 15.73 -23.28 1.71
C ASP A 387 14.27 -22.81 1.64
N LYS A 388 13.94 -21.75 2.37
CA LYS A 388 12.59 -21.18 2.45
C LYS A 388 12.33 -20.06 1.44
N ALA A 389 13.35 -19.57 0.74
CA ALA A 389 13.28 -18.39 -0.14
C ALA A 389 12.26 -18.53 -1.28
N GLN A 390 12.06 -19.76 -1.76
CA GLN A 390 11.05 -20.08 -2.77
C GLN A 390 9.61 -19.78 -2.32
N VAL A 391 9.37 -19.52 -1.03
CA VAL A 391 8.05 -19.05 -0.55
C VAL A 391 7.63 -17.77 -1.28
N LEU A 392 8.57 -16.91 -1.66
CA LEU A 392 8.31 -15.67 -2.38
C LEU A 392 7.69 -15.95 -3.76
N GLY A 393 8.27 -16.87 -4.52
CA GLY A 393 7.69 -17.32 -5.80
C GLY A 393 6.39 -18.12 -5.64
N LYS A 394 6.28 -18.96 -4.60
CA LYS A 394 5.08 -19.79 -4.36
C LYS A 394 3.85 -18.97 -3.98
N VAL A 395 4.00 -17.95 -3.13
CA VAL A 395 2.91 -17.07 -2.71
C VAL A 395 2.43 -16.21 -3.88
N GLY A 396 3.35 -15.71 -4.71
CA GLY A 396 3.01 -14.90 -5.89
C GLY A 396 2.32 -15.67 -7.02
N ALA A 397 2.56 -16.98 -7.14
CA ALA A 397 1.95 -17.82 -8.17
C ALA A 397 0.50 -18.28 -7.86
N GLU A 398 -0.03 -17.95 -6.68
CA GLU A 398 -1.40 -18.34 -6.32
C GLU A 398 -2.44 -17.57 -7.15
N THR A 399 -3.49 -18.27 -7.57
CA THR A 399 -4.63 -17.63 -8.24
C THR A 399 -5.72 -17.26 -7.25
N VAL A 400 -6.55 -16.28 -7.60
CA VAL A 400 -7.75 -15.88 -6.84
C VAL A 400 -8.67 -17.08 -6.56
N ARG A 401 -8.73 -18.03 -7.50
CA ARG A 401 -9.41 -19.33 -7.34
C ARG A 401 -8.90 -20.11 -6.12
N VAL A 402 -7.58 -20.20 -5.95
CA VAL A 402 -6.95 -20.91 -4.83
C VAL A 402 -7.26 -20.19 -3.52
N LEU A 403 -7.25 -18.86 -3.51
CA LEU A 403 -7.63 -18.06 -2.35
C LEU A 403 -9.10 -18.28 -1.95
N PHE A 404 -10.05 -18.26 -2.88
CA PHE A 404 -11.46 -18.51 -2.57
C PHE A 404 -11.79 -19.95 -2.19
N LYS A 405 -10.83 -20.89 -2.17
CA LYS A 405 -11.02 -22.15 -1.44
C LYS A 405 -11.03 -21.94 0.08
N ARG A 406 -10.43 -20.84 0.56
CA ARG A 406 -10.33 -20.51 1.98
C ARG A 406 -11.58 -19.76 2.45
N PRO A 407 -12.26 -20.19 3.53
CA PRO A 407 -13.56 -19.63 3.89
C PRO A 407 -13.57 -18.15 4.29
N HIS A 408 -12.53 -17.65 4.95
CA HIS A 408 -12.44 -16.23 5.33
C HIS A 408 -12.35 -15.30 4.12
N LEU A 409 -11.78 -15.77 3.02
CA LEU A 409 -11.66 -14.97 1.78
C LEU A 409 -12.96 -14.94 0.99
N ARG A 410 -13.77 -16.00 1.07
CA ARG A 410 -15.16 -15.94 0.57
C ARG A 410 -15.96 -14.88 1.29
N ARG A 411 -15.74 -14.70 2.60
CA ARG A 411 -16.38 -13.63 3.37
C ARG A 411 -15.91 -12.23 2.95
N ALA A 412 -14.62 -12.06 2.64
CA ALA A 412 -14.10 -10.80 2.09
C ALA A 412 -14.72 -10.49 0.71
N GLY A 413 -14.79 -11.50 -0.17
CA GLY A 413 -15.45 -11.40 -1.47
C GLY A 413 -16.95 -11.08 -1.36
N LEU A 414 -17.64 -11.68 -0.38
CA LEU A 414 -19.03 -11.37 -0.07
C LEU A 414 -19.20 -9.91 0.32
N ARG A 415 -18.36 -9.40 1.22
CA ARG A 415 -18.40 -7.99 1.64
C ARG A 415 -18.15 -7.05 0.47
N LEU A 416 -17.17 -7.35 -0.36
CA LEU A 416 -16.87 -6.58 -1.56
C LEU A 416 -18.09 -6.55 -2.49
N GLY A 417 -18.69 -7.71 -2.80
CA GLY A 417 -19.88 -7.78 -3.64
C GLY A 417 -21.08 -7.00 -3.08
N LEU A 418 -21.29 -7.03 -1.76
CA LEU A 418 -22.35 -6.26 -1.11
C LEU A 418 -22.10 -4.73 -1.15
N VAL A 419 -20.83 -4.30 -1.07
CA VAL A 419 -20.45 -2.89 -1.23
C VAL A 419 -20.58 -2.46 -2.69
N THR A 420 -20.10 -3.27 -3.64
CA THR A 420 -20.25 -3.03 -5.08
C THR A 420 -21.72 -2.89 -5.47
N TRP A 421 -22.60 -3.74 -4.92
CA TRP A 421 -24.05 -3.63 -5.14
C TRP A 421 -24.62 -2.27 -4.69
N ARG A 422 -24.08 -1.68 -3.62
CA ARG A 422 -24.48 -0.32 -3.19
C ARG A 422 -23.90 0.75 -4.11
N ALA A 423 -22.68 0.56 -4.61
CA ALA A 423 -22.00 1.52 -5.47
C ALA A 423 -22.64 1.64 -6.87
N ILE A 424 -23.18 0.54 -7.41
CA ILE A 424 -23.86 0.54 -8.73
C ILE A 424 -25.30 1.09 -8.68
N GLN A 425 -25.84 1.36 -7.49
CA GLN A 425 -27.20 1.88 -7.37
C GLN A 425 -27.29 3.33 -7.88
N PRO A 426 -28.42 3.71 -8.51
CA PRO A 426 -28.64 5.09 -8.92
C PRO A 426 -28.53 6.06 -7.74
N ALA A 427 -27.64 7.04 -7.84
CA ALA A 427 -27.47 8.11 -6.86
C ALA A 427 -28.39 9.30 -7.15
N GLY A 428 -28.80 10.04 -6.12
CA GLY A 428 -29.58 11.28 -6.24
C GLY A 428 -31.04 11.20 -5.79
N THR A 429 -31.71 12.35 -5.81
CA THR A 429 -33.07 12.55 -5.27
C THR A 429 -34.18 12.58 -6.32
N SER A 430 -33.82 12.49 -7.61
CA SER A 430 -34.78 12.51 -8.71
C SER A 430 -35.79 11.35 -8.62
N LYS A 431 -36.98 11.52 -9.20
CA LYS A 431 -38.01 10.46 -9.24
C LYS A 431 -37.48 9.19 -9.91
N GLY A 432 -36.69 9.34 -10.98
CA GLY A 432 -36.02 8.22 -11.66
C GLY A 432 -34.99 7.50 -10.78
N ALA A 433 -34.16 8.25 -10.02
CA ALA A 433 -33.19 7.65 -9.10
C ALA A 433 -33.87 6.94 -7.92
N LYS A 434 -35.00 7.46 -7.42
CA LYS A 434 -35.82 6.79 -6.40
C LYS A 434 -36.42 5.49 -6.93
N LEU A 435 -37.04 5.52 -8.12
CA LEU A 435 -37.60 4.34 -8.78
C LEU A 435 -36.52 3.27 -9.03
N GLY A 436 -35.36 3.69 -9.55
CA GLY A 436 -34.23 2.80 -9.78
C GLY A 436 -33.71 2.16 -8.48
N ARG A 437 -33.58 2.92 -7.38
CA ARG A 437 -33.21 2.34 -6.07
C ARG A 437 -34.22 1.33 -5.55
N THR A 438 -35.51 1.59 -5.72
CA THR A 438 -36.56 0.63 -5.34
C THR A 438 -36.46 -0.65 -6.18
N LEU A 439 -36.26 -0.54 -7.49
CA LEU A 439 -36.11 -1.68 -8.38
C LEU A 439 -34.88 -2.52 -8.01
N PHE A 440 -33.74 -1.88 -7.74
CA PHE A 440 -32.54 -2.57 -7.25
C PHE A 440 -32.78 -3.21 -5.87
N ALA A 441 -33.50 -2.56 -4.96
CA ALA A 441 -33.80 -3.13 -3.65
C ALA A 441 -34.65 -4.41 -3.75
N VAL A 442 -35.65 -4.43 -4.64
CA VAL A 442 -36.53 -5.58 -4.87
C VAL A 442 -35.83 -6.69 -5.66
N THR A 443 -34.96 -6.36 -6.61
CA THR A 443 -34.23 -7.39 -7.39
C THR A 443 -33.04 -7.98 -6.64
N LYS A 444 -32.53 -7.29 -5.61
CA LYS A 444 -31.36 -7.69 -4.83
C LYS A 444 -31.37 -9.16 -4.38
N PRO A 445 -32.47 -9.73 -3.85
CA PRO A 445 -32.49 -11.14 -3.47
C PRO A 445 -32.31 -12.11 -4.62
N MET A 446 -32.84 -11.80 -5.80
CA MET A 446 -32.74 -12.70 -6.96
C MET A 446 -31.39 -12.60 -7.67
N VAL A 447 -30.66 -11.51 -7.47
CA VAL A 447 -29.40 -11.24 -8.17
C VAL A 447 -28.20 -11.49 -7.26
N VAL A 448 -28.21 -10.92 -6.06
CA VAL A 448 -27.00 -10.85 -5.23
C VAL A 448 -26.62 -12.20 -4.63
N PRO A 449 -27.44 -12.89 -3.80
CA PRO A 449 -27.08 -14.22 -3.29
C PRO A 449 -26.76 -15.23 -4.40
N PRO A 450 -27.60 -15.44 -5.44
CA PRO A 450 -27.32 -16.47 -6.44
C PRO A 450 -26.03 -16.22 -7.22
N LEU A 451 -25.76 -14.99 -7.65
CA LEU A 451 -24.54 -14.69 -8.41
C LEU A 451 -23.29 -14.62 -7.52
N LEU A 452 -23.41 -13.98 -6.35
CA LEU A 452 -22.28 -13.78 -5.45
C LEU A 452 -21.86 -15.11 -4.80
N ILE A 453 -22.82 -15.92 -4.36
CA ILE A 453 -22.55 -17.25 -3.79
C ILE A 453 -22.19 -18.25 -4.90
N GLY A 454 -22.82 -18.16 -6.07
CA GLY A 454 -22.44 -18.94 -7.25
C GLY A 454 -20.97 -18.73 -7.66
N PHE A 455 -20.45 -17.52 -7.50
CA PHE A 455 -19.04 -17.21 -7.74
C PHE A 455 -18.12 -17.64 -6.58
N LEU A 456 -18.49 -17.35 -5.32
CA LEU A 456 -17.63 -17.57 -4.15
C LEU A 456 -17.62 -19.02 -3.66
N ALA A 457 -18.74 -19.73 -3.81
CA ALA A 457 -18.97 -21.07 -3.31
C ALA A 457 -19.82 -21.91 -4.31
N PRO A 458 -19.34 -22.09 -5.55
CA PRO A 458 -20.15 -22.64 -6.65
C PRO A 458 -20.78 -24.00 -6.36
N LEU A 459 -20.04 -24.95 -5.76
CA LEU A 459 -20.57 -26.26 -5.40
C LEU A 459 -21.76 -26.15 -4.43
N TRP A 460 -21.61 -25.33 -3.40
CA TRP A 460 -22.65 -25.13 -2.38
C TRP A 460 -23.86 -24.38 -2.94
N SER A 461 -23.63 -23.44 -3.86
CA SER A 461 -24.69 -22.76 -4.59
C SER A 461 -25.54 -23.73 -5.43
N VAL A 462 -24.91 -24.68 -6.14
CA VAL A 462 -25.62 -25.71 -6.90
C VAL A 462 -26.44 -26.61 -5.98
N VAL A 463 -25.87 -27.09 -4.87
CA VAL A 463 -26.61 -27.92 -3.89
C VAL A 463 -27.79 -27.15 -3.29
N ALA A 464 -27.59 -25.88 -2.91
CA ALA A 464 -28.68 -25.04 -2.40
C ALA A 464 -29.78 -24.83 -3.45
N ALA A 465 -29.42 -24.62 -4.71
CA ALA A 465 -30.39 -24.44 -5.78
C ALA A 465 -31.17 -25.72 -6.12
N LEU A 466 -30.55 -26.91 -6.00
CA LEU A 466 -31.26 -28.19 -6.14
C LEU A 466 -32.23 -28.45 -4.98
N LEU A 467 -31.90 -28.03 -3.76
CA LEU A 467 -32.83 -28.09 -2.62
C LEU A 467 -34.01 -27.14 -2.81
N ALA A 468 -33.75 -25.93 -3.30
CA ALA A 468 -34.79 -24.98 -3.67
C ALA A 468 -35.66 -25.52 -4.83
N TRP A 469 -35.06 -26.22 -5.80
CA TRP A 469 -35.79 -26.91 -6.87
C TRP A 469 -36.78 -27.90 -6.30
N GLY A 470 -36.33 -28.79 -5.40
CA GLY A 470 -37.20 -29.73 -4.71
C GLY A 470 -38.34 -29.04 -3.93
N ALA A 471 -38.06 -27.91 -3.29
CA ALA A 471 -39.09 -27.13 -2.58
C ALA A 471 -40.17 -26.60 -3.53
N VAL A 472 -39.79 -26.06 -4.70
CA VAL A 472 -40.75 -25.60 -5.71
C VAL A 472 -41.50 -26.79 -6.32
N SER A 473 -40.83 -27.92 -6.57
CA SER A 473 -41.47 -29.11 -7.12
C SER A 473 -42.54 -29.67 -6.17
N VAL A 474 -42.21 -29.84 -4.87
CA VAL A 474 -43.16 -30.31 -3.86
C VAL A 474 -44.31 -29.30 -3.67
N GLY A 475 -44.00 -28.00 -3.69
CA GLY A 475 -45.01 -26.96 -3.57
C GLY A 475 -46.03 -26.97 -4.71
N THR A 476 -45.57 -27.21 -5.94
CA THR A 476 -46.39 -27.16 -7.17
C THR A 476 -46.93 -28.52 -7.62
N ASN A 477 -46.51 -29.61 -6.97
CA ASN A 477 -46.76 -30.99 -7.38
C ASN A 477 -46.26 -31.36 -8.80
N GLU A 478 -45.34 -30.58 -9.34
CA GLU A 478 -44.80 -30.74 -10.69
C GLU A 478 -43.27 -30.77 -10.64
N TRP A 479 -42.64 -31.61 -11.46
CA TRP A 479 -41.17 -31.60 -11.61
C TRP A 479 -40.62 -30.27 -12.17
N PHE A 480 -41.45 -29.54 -12.91
CA PHE A 480 -41.14 -28.23 -13.45
C PHE A 480 -42.41 -27.39 -13.60
N SER A 481 -42.49 -26.32 -12.80
CA SER A 481 -43.52 -25.27 -12.87
C SER A 481 -42.87 -23.89 -13.06
N PRO A 482 -43.16 -23.15 -14.15
CA PRO A 482 -42.69 -21.78 -14.34
C PRO A 482 -43.49 -20.78 -13.46
N PRO A 483 -42.88 -19.65 -13.03
CA PRO A 483 -41.53 -19.21 -13.35
C PRO A 483 -40.44 -19.66 -12.36
N GLY A 484 -40.79 -20.26 -11.21
CA GLY A 484 -39.85 -20.56 -10.13
C GLY A 484 -38.66 -21.43 -10.55
N HIS A 485 -38.92 -22.52 -11.26
CA HIS A 485 -37.87 -23.41 -11.76
C HIS A 485 -37.00 -22.76 -12.85
N LEU A 486 -37.55 -21.80 -13.61
CA LEU A 486 -36.78 -21.05 -14.62
C LEU A 486 -35.70 -20.19 -13.96
N PHE A 487 -36.05 -19.49 -12.87
CA PHE A 487 -35.07 -18.69 -12.11
C PHE A 487 -33.97 -19.56 -11.49
N LEU A 488 -34.34 -20.72 -10.93
CA LEU A 488 -33.38 -21.66 -10.37
C LEU A 488 -32.47 -22.28 -11.44
N ALA A 489 -33.01 -22.61 -12.62
CA ALA A 489 -32.23 -23.15 -13.73
C ALA A 489 -31.12 -22.18 -14.18
N ILE A 490 -31.41 -20.88 -14.25
CA ILE A 490 -30.41 -19.85 -14.58
C ILE A 490 -29.29 -19.84 -13.52
N GLY A 491 -29.66 -19.87 -12.24
CA GLY A 491 -28.70 -19.92 -11.12
C GLY A 491 -27.81 -21.17 -11.14
N ILE A 492 -28.42 -22.35 -11.34
CA ILE A 492 -27.72 -23.64 -11.45
C ILE A 492 -26.77 -23.63 -12.65
N GLY A 493 -27.23 -23.13 -13.81
CA GLY A 493 -26.42 -23.05 -15.02
C GLY A 493 -25.19 -22.16 -14.82
N PHE A 494 -25.37 -20.98 -14.21
CA PHE A 494 -24.27 -20.06 -13.92
C PHE A 494 -23.27 -20.64 -12.91
N ALA A 495 -23.75 -21.09 -11.74
CA ALA A 495 -22.89 -21.63 -10.69
C ALA A 495 -22.21 -22.94 -11.09
N GLY A 496 -22.93 -23.84 -11.78
CA GLY A 496 -22.43 -25.11 -12.29
C GLY A 496 -21.44 -24.92 -13.43
N GLY A 497 -21.72 -24.01 -14.37
CA GLY A 497 -20.77 -23.63 -15.43
C GLY A 497 -19.48 -23.05 -14.85
N TYR A 498 -19.61 -22.13 -13.89
CA TYR A 498 -18.47 -21.56 -13.18
C TYR A 498 -17.68 -22.62 -12.40
N PHE A 499 -18.35 -23.52 -11.67
CA PHE A 499 -17.73 -24.66 -10.98
C PHE A 499 -16.89 -25.52 -11.93
N CYS A 500 -17.48 -25.91 -13.06
CA CYS A 500 -16.83 -26.82 -13.98
C CYS A 500 -15.65 -26.16 -14.68
N TRP A 501 -15.79 -24.88 -15.06
CA TRP A 501 -14.73 -24.12 -15.70
C TRP A 501 -13.57 -23.81 -14.74
N HIS A 502 -13.88 -23.48 -13.49
CA HIS A 502 -12.92 -22.91 -12.56
C HIS A 502 -12.58 -23.79 -11.36
N TYR A 503 -13.16 -24.97 -11.11
CA TYR A 503 -12.88 -25.74 -9.87
C TYR A 503 -12.46 -27.20 -10.10
N LEU A 504 -12.75 -27.80 -11.25
CA LEU A 504 -12.22 -29.12 -11.61
C LEU A 504 -10.69 -29.03 -11.87
N PRO A 505 -9.87 -29.97 -11.35
CA PRO A 505 -8.41 -29.88 -11.40
C PRO A 505 -7.86 -30.15 -12.80
N ASP A 506 -7.09 -29.21 -13.36
CA ASP A 506 -6.38 -29.37 -14.62
C ASP A 506 -5.18 -30.31 -14.44
N LYS A 507 -5.40 -31.60 -14.71
CA LYS A 507 -4.30 -32.52 -14.97
C LYS A 507 -4.16 -32.63 -16.49
N GLY A 508 -3.08 -32.04 -17.04
CA GLY A 508 -2.58 -32.38 -18.37
C GLY A 508 -3.25 -31.73 -19.60
N GLY A 509 -3.67 -30.46 -19.55
CA GLY A 509 -4.00 -29.71 -20.78
C GLY A 509 -5.33 -30.04 -21.48
N ALA A 510 -6.19 -30.88 -20.89
CA ALA A 510 -7.51 -31.24 -21.43
C ALA A 510 -8.59 -30.15 -21.25
N THR A 511 -8.23 -28.87 -21.43
CA THR A 511 -9.11 -27.71 -21.23
C THR A 511 -10.30 -27.64 -22.21
N PRO A 512 -10.23 -28.00 -23.51
CA PRO A 512 -11.38 -27.88 -24.39
C PRO A 512 -12.43 -28.97 -24.14
N PHE A 513 -12.02 -30.22 -23.93
CA PHE A 513 -12.95 -31.34 -23.77
C PHE A 513 -13.84 -31.20 -22.53
N ARG A 514 -13.28 -30.73 -21.41
CA ARG A 514 -14.05 -30.54 -20.16
C ARG A 514 -15.02 -29.38 -20.21
N ARG A 515 -14.68 -28.31 -20.96
CA ARG A 515 -15.60 -27.20 -21.23
C ARG A 515 -16.78 -27.66 -22.07
N VAL A 516 -16.51 -28.51 -23.06
CA VAL A 516 -17.55 -29.15 -23.90
C VAL A 516 -18.41 -30.09 -23.06
N VAL A 517 -17.83 -30.92 -22.19
CA VAL A 517 -18.59 -31.83 -21.32
C VAL A 517 -19.44 -31.06 -20.30
N ALA A 518 -18.91 -30.02 -19.66
CA ALA A 518 -19.67 -29.20 -18.72
C ALA A 518 -20.82 -28.45 -19.40
N PHE A 519 -20.57 -27.88 -20.58
CA PHE A 519 -21.60 -27.27 -21.41
C PHE A 519 -22.63 -28.31 -21.88
N ALA A 520 -22.20 -29.49 -22.29
CA ALA A 520 -23.08 -30.58 -22.71
C ALA A 520 -23.95 -31.10 -21.56
N VAL A 521 -23.40 -31.23 -20.35
CA VAL A 521 -24.16 -31.62 -19.15
C VAL A 521 -25.15 -30.51 -18.76
N GLY A 522 -24.73 -29.24 -18.76
CA GLY A 522 -25.62 -28.11 -18.50
C GLY A 522 -26.75 -28.00 -19.53
N ALA A 523 -26.42 -28.17 -20.82
CA ALA A 523 -27.38 -28.19 -21.92
C ALA A 523 -28.31 -29.41 -21.83
N LEU A 524 -27.80 -30.59 -21.48
CA LEU A 524 -28.61 -31.80 -21.27
C LEU A 524 -29.59 -31.62 -20.12
N LEU A 525 -29.16 -31.06 -18.99
CA LEU A 525 -30.03 -30.78 -17.84
C LEU A 525 -31.09 -29.71 -18.19
N TYR A 526 -30.71 -28.69 -18.96
CA TYR A 526 -31.64 -27.69 -19.48
C TYR A 526 -32.67 -28.29 -20.44
N LEU A 527 -32.23 -29.14 -21.38
CA LEU A 527 -33.10 -29.83 -22.34
C LEU A 527 -34.00 -30.87 -21.66
N LEU A 528 -33.50 -31.55 -20.62
CA LEU A 528 -34.29 -32.44 -19.78
C LEU A 528 -35.37 -31.64 -19.03
N GLY A 529 -35.01 -30.51 -18.42
CA GLY A 529 -35.96 -29.60 -17.78
C GLY A 529 -37.00 -29.04 -18.76
N LEU A 530 -36.59 -28.69 -19.98
CA LEU A 530 -37.48 -28.25 -21.06
C LEU A 530 -38.43 -29.38 -21.52
N GLY A 531 -37.93 -30.61 -21.62
CA GLY A 531 -38.73 -31.79 -21.94
C GLY A 531 -39.75 -32.13 -20.86
N LEU A 532 -39.40 -31.94 -19.58
CA LEU A 532 -40.31 -32.09 -18.44
C LEU A 532 -41.35 -30.97 -18.39
N LEU A 533 -40.95 -29.71 -18.68
CA LEU A 533 -41.85 -28.56 -18.81
C LEU A 533 -42.90 -28.80 -19.90
N LEU A 534 -42.49 -29.28 -21.07
CA LEU A 534 -43.40 -29.55 -22.20
C LEU A 534 -44.37 -30.70 -21.90
N ARG A 535 -44.00 -31.63 -21.00
CA ARG A 535 -44.81 -32.79 -20.63
C ARG A 535 -45.65 -32.63 -19.37
N ARG A 536 -45.52 -31.51 -18.63
CA ARG A 536 -46.16 -31.27 -17.31
C ARG A 536 -46.18 -32.52 -16.44
N THR A 537 -45.01 -33.12 -16.24
CA THR A 537 -44.91 -34.35 -15.46
C THR A 537 -45.19 -34.06 -13.98
N ALA A 538 -46.31 -34.58 -13.48
CA ALA A 538 -46.64 -34.57 -12.07
C ALA A 538 -45.60 -35.37 -11.26
N LEU A 539 -45.47 -35.03 -9.97
CA LEU A 539 -44.72 -35.88 -9.04
C LEU A 539 -45.44 -37.22 -8.86
N PRO A 540 -44.70 -38.32 -8.65
CA PRO A 540 -45.30 -39.63 -8.44
C PRO A 540 -45.95 -39.79 -7.04
N TRP A 541 -45.85 -38.77 -6.18
CA TRP A 541 -46.40 -38.75 -4.84
C TRP A 541 -47.31 -37.54 -4.68
N GLU A 542 -48.47 -37.74 -4.08
CA GLU A 542 -49.33 -36.65 -3.63
C GLU A 542 -49.00 -36.31 -2.17
N PHE A 543 -49.01 -35.01 -1.85
CA PHE A 543 -48.73 -34.51 -0.51
C PHE A 543 -49.98 -33.83 0.04
N ASP A 544 -50.38 -34.23 1.24
CA ASP A 544 -51.38 -33.50 2.03
C ASP A 544 -50.89 -32.06 2.33
N PRO A 545 -51.78 -31.06 2.52
CA PRO A 545 -51.36 -29.68 2.72
C PRO A 545 -50.35 -29.47 3.85
N TRP A 546 -50.43 -30.26 4.93
CA TRP A 546 -49.49 -30.16 6.06
C TRP A 546 -48.13 -30.79 5.76
N GLU A 547 -48.13 -31.94 5.07
CA GLU A 547 -46.89 -32.58 4.61
C GLU A 547 -46.17 -31.68 3.62
N ARG A 548 -46.91 -31.10 2.67
CA ARG A 548 -46.38 -30.14 1.69
C ARG A 548 -45.75 -28.95 2.39
N ALA A 549 -46.43 -28.35 3.36
CA ALA A 549 -45.89 -27.24 4.14
C ALA A 549 -44.59 -27.62 4.88
N ALA A 550 -44.54 -28.82 5.47
CA ALA A 550 -43.36 -29.32 6.16
C ALA A 550 -42.17 -29.54 5.20
N TYR A 551 -42.38 -30.20 4.06
CA TYR A 551 -41.33 -30.45 3.07
C TYR A 551 -40.82 -29.17 2.40
N VAL A 552 -41.72 -28.27 1.99
CA VAL A 552 -41.35 -26.97 1.41
C VAL A 552 -40.56 -26.15 2.43
N GLY A 553 -40.99 -26.12 3.68
CA GLY A 553 -40.29 -25.48 4.78
C GLY A 553 -38.89 -26.05 5.01
N GLY A 554 -38.79 -27.37 5.15
CA GLY A 554 -37.53 -28.08 5.39
C GLY A 554 -36.51 -27.92 4.27
N LEU A 555 -36.94 -28.09 3.02
CA LEU A 555 -36.07 -27.95 1.84
C LEU A 555 -35.60 -26.51 1.64
N SER A 556 -36.49 -25.52 1.87
CA SER A 556 -36.13 -24.10 1.81
C SER A 556 -35.12 -23.72 2.89
N ALA A 557 -35.30 -24.22 4.12
CA ALA A 557 -34.37 -23.98 5.21
C ALA A 557 -33.01 -24.60 4.97
N LEU A 558 -32.98 -25.84 4.46
CA LEU A 558 -31.75 -26.52 4.12
C LEU A 558 -31.02 -25.81 2.97
N SER A 559 -31.76 -25.30 1.98
CA SER A 559 -31.21 -24.49 0.88
C SER A 559 -30.48 -23.25 1.42
N VAL A 560 -31.15 -22.44 2.25
CA VAL A 560 -30.56 -21.24 2.86
C VAL A 560 -29.36 -21.59 3.74
N LEU A 561 -29.46 -22.66 4.54
CA LEU A 561 -28.36 -23.12 5.38
C LEU A 561 -27.13 -23.50 4.55
N VAL A 562 -27.30 -24.31 3.51
CA VAL A 562 -26.22 -24.77 2.63
C VAL A 562 -25.58 -23.59 1.90
N SER A 563 -26.40 -22.67 1.39
CA SER A 563 -25.95 -21.47 0.69
C SER A 563 -25.09 -20.57 1.60
N LEU A 564 -25.59 -20.26 2.80
CA LEU A 564 -24.86 -19.46 3.78
C LEU A 564 -23.60 -20.18 4.28
N TRP A 565 -23.67 -21.48 4.56
CA TRP A 565 -22.54 -22.29 5.02
C TRP A 565 -21.36 -22.22 4.06
N GLY A 566 -21.64 -22.28 2.76
CA GLY A 566 -20.63 -22.24 1.70
C GLY A 566 -19.74 -20.99 1.72
N VAL A 567 -20.27 -19.84 2.17
CA VAL A 567 -19.56 -18.54 2.15
C VAL A 567 -19.12 -18.07 3.53
N THR A 568 -19.83 -18.49 4.58
CA THR A 568 -19.64 -17.92 5.92
C THR A 568 -18.78 -18.79 6.84
N ALA A 569 -18.74 -20.11 6.59
CA ALA A 569 -18.03 -21.12 7.37
C ALA A 569 -18.00 -20.82 8.87
N VAL A 570 -19.19 -20.65 9.46
CA VAL A 570 -19.40 -20.22 10.86
C VAL A 570 -18.73 -21.14 11.90
N GLY A 571 -18.14 -22.26 11.50
CA GLY A 571 -17.49 -23.23 12.38
C GLY A 571 -16.32 -22.72 13.24
N ILE A 572 -15.63 -21.61 12.94
CA ILE A 572 -14.25 -21.45 13.46
C ILE A 572 -14.05 -20.39 14.56
N ARG A 573 -14.92 -19.39 14.77
CA ARG A 573 -14.56 -18.27 15.70
C ARG A 573 -15.61 -17.72 16.65
N SER A 574 -16.86 -18.13 16.56
CA SER A 574 -17.91 -17.57 17.42
C SER A 574 -18.21 -18.47 18.61
N GLY A 575 -18.38 -17.86 19.80
CA GLY A 575 -18.76 -18.55 21.04
C GLY A 575 -20.13 -19.24 20.94
N ARG A 576 -20.40 -20.19 21.85
CA ARG A 576 -21.55 -21.10 21.82
C ARG A 576 -22.89 -20.39 21.60
N GLY A 577 -23.09 -19.21 22.21
CA GLY A 577 -24.30 -18.39 22.05
C GLY A 577 -24.52 -17.86 20.63
N ARG A 578 -23.47 -17.31 19.98
CA ARG A 578 -23.58 -16.81 18.60
C ARG A 578 -23.84 -17.93 17.59
N ARG A 579 -23.36 -19.16 17.85
CA ARG A 579 -23.67 -20.32 17.01
C ARG A 579 -25.14 -20.70 17.08
N LEU A 580 -25.73 -20.69 18.28
CA LEU A 580 -27.15 -20.97 18.48
C LEU A 580 -28.04 -19.89 17.84
N THR A 581 -27.70 -18.61 18.02
CA THR A 581 -28.44 -17.51 17.36
C THR A 581 -28.31 -17.59 15.84
N PHE A 582 -27.13 -17.94 15.32
CA PHE A 582 -26.92 -18.14 13.88
C PHE A 582 -27.80 -19.27 13.35
N VAL A 583 -27.71 -20.47 13.92
CA VAL A 583 -28.53 -21.62 13.50
C VAL A 583 -30.02 -21.31 13.61
N GLY A 584 -30.46 -20.65 14.68
CA GLY A 584 -31.86 -20.24 14.83
C GLY A 584 -32.32 -19.28 13.75
N LEU A 585 -31.55 -18.23 13.46
CA LEU A 585 -31.90 -17.23 12.45
C LEU A 585 -31.76 -17.73 11.00
N THR A 586 -30.85 -18.67 10.72
CA THR A 586 -30.60 -19.18 9.37
C THR A 586 -31.37 -20.44 9.01
N VAL A 587 -31.80 -21.23 10.01
CA VAL A 587 -32.51 -22.50 9.77
C VAL A 587 -33.98 -22.38 10.19
N LEU A 588 -34.25 -21.98 11.44
CA LEU A 588 -35.62 -22.00 11.97
C LEU A 588 -36.49 -20.93 11.32
N PHE A 589 -35.97 -19.72 11.11
CA PHE A 589 -36.78 -18.64 10.54
C PHE A 589 -37.18 -18.89 9.07
N PRO A 590 -36.27 -19.25 8.14
CA PRO A 590 -36.67 -19.64 6.78
C PRO A 590 -37.60 -20.84 6.74
N ALA A 591 -37.37 -21.85 7.59
CA ALA A 591 -38.24 -23.02 7.70
C ALA A 591 -39.67 -22.61 8.08
N LEU A 592 -39.79 -21.84 9.16
CA LEU A 592 -41.08 -21.40 9.69
C LEU A 592 -41.79 -20.49 8.70
N VAL A 593 -41.10 -19.56 8.06
CA VAL A 593 -41.72 -18.66 7.07
C VAL A 593 -42.17 -19.42 5.84
N ALA A 594 -41.32 -20.27 5.25
CA ALA A 594 -41.69 -21.05 4.07
C ALA A 594 -42.83 -22.05 4.38
N ALA A 595 -42.78 -22.73 5.52
CA ALA A 595 -43.84 -23.63 5.95
C ALA A 595 -45.15 -22.87 6.23
N SER A 596 -45.10 -21.72 6.92
CA SER A 596 -46.28 -20.92 7.25
C SER A 596 -46.93 -20.31 6.00
N LEU A 597 -46.13 -19.79 5.06
CA LEU A 597 -46.64 -19.27 3.79
C LEU A 597 -47.23 -20.38 2.92
N THR A 598 -46.63 -21.57 2.91
CA THR A 598 -47.15 -22.73 2.19
C THR A 598 -48.44 -23.24 2.81
N ALA A 599 -48.52 -23.33 4.13
CA ALA A 599 -49.73 -23.71 4.86
C ALA A 599 -50.85 -22.67 4.65
N LEU A 600 -50.54 -21.38 4.77
CA LEU A 600 -51.48 -20.29 4.48
C LEU A 600 -52.03 -20.39 3.06
N ALA A 601 -51.17 -20.59 2.06
CA ALA A 601 -51.60 -20.72 0.68
C ALA A 601 -52.42 -22.00 0.42
N SER A 602 -52.00 -23.15 0.97
CA SER A 602 -52.61 -24.47 0.71
C SER A 602 -53.86 -24.77 1.56
N VAL A 603 -54.08 -24.02 2.65
CA VAL A 603 -55.20 -24.22 3.58
C VAL A 603 -56.24 -23.12 3.44
N LEU A 604 -55.82 -21.86 3.27
CA LEU A 604 -56.73 -20.70 3.29
C LEU A 604 -57.02 -20.11 1.91
N LEU A 605 -56.03 -20.03 1.02
CA LEU A 605 -56.20 -19.39 -0.30
C LEU A 605 -56.62 -20.39 -1.39
N TRP A 606 -56.05 -21.59 -1.37
CA TRP A 606 -56.33 -22.68 -2.31
C TRP A 606 -56.42 -24.01 -1.56
N PRO A 607 -57.54 -24.28 -0.87
CA PRO A 607 -57.68 -25.45 -0.01
C PRO A 607 -57.52 -26.76 -0.80
N GLY A 608 -56.53 -27.57 -0.44
CA GLY A 608 -56.29 -28.89 -1.04
C GLY A 608 -55.56 -28.88 -2.39
N GLU A 609 -55.43 -27.73 -3.04
CA GLU A 609 -54.77 -27.60 -4.34
C GLU A 609 -53.25 -27.34 -4.18
N PRO A 610 -52.40 -27.81 -5.12
CA PRO A 610 -50.99 -27.43 -5.18
C PRO A 610 -50.81 -25.92 -5.39
N LEU A 611 -49.64 -25.41 -4.97
CA LEU A 611 -49.29 -24.02 -5.20
C LEU A 611 -49.21 -23.73 -6.69
N THR A 612 -49.71 -22.57 -7.09
CA THR A 612 -49.40 -22.06 -8.43
C THR A 612 -47.90 -21.76 -8.53
N GLY A 613 -47.35 -21.85 -9.75
CA GLY A 613 -45.93 -21.53 -9.98
C GLY A 613 -45.52 -20.14 -9.50
N TRP A 614 -46.41 -19.16 -9.55
CA TRP A 614 -46.18 -17.82 -9.00
C TRP A 614 -46.18 -17.78 -7.48
N ALA A 615 -47.08 -18.51 -6.81
CA ALA A 615 -47.09 -18.62 -5.35
C ALA A 615 -45.80 -19.28 -4.84
N ALA A 616 -45.37 -20.37 -5.48
CA ALA A 616 -44.10 -21.02 -5.17
C ALA A 616 -42.89 -20.11 -5.41
N THR A 617 -42.92 -19.31 -6.48
CA THR A 617 -41.89 -18.29 -6.76
C THR A 617 -41.86 -17.20 -5.69
N GLY A 618 -43.02 -16.76 -5.20
CA GLY A 618 -43.11 -15.80 -4.09
C GLY A 618 -42.46 -16.34 -2.82
N ILE A 619 -42.73 -17.59 -2.45
CA ILE A 619 -42.12 -18.26 -1.29
C ILE A 619 -40.61 -18.37 -1.46
N LEU A 620 -40.13 -18.78 -2.64
CA LEU A 620 -38.71 -18.80 -2.99
C LEU A 620 -38.07 -17.40 -2.89
N TYR A 621 -38.75 -16.37 -3.37
CA TYR A 621 -38.27 -14.99 -3.25
C TYR A 621 -38.11 -14.56 -1.79
N PHE A 622 -39.09 -14.86 -0.93
CA PHE A 622 -39.02 -14.51 0.49
C PHE A 622 -37.88 -15.21 1.23
N THR A 623 -37.65 -16.49 0.94
CA THR A 623 -36.55 -17.26 1.56
C THR A 623 -35.18 -16.69 1.17
N ILE A 624 -34.98 -16.37 -0.11
CA ILE A 624 -33.74 -15.73 -0.60
C ILE A 624 -33.63 -14.27 -0.13
N ALA A 625 -34.75 -13.55 0.03
CA ALA A 625 -34.76 -12.21 0.60
C ALA A 625 -34.29 -12.23 2.07
N TRP A 626 -34.70 -13.23 2.83
CA TRP A 626 -34.21 -13.44 4.19
C TRP A 626 -32.72 -13.77 4.22
N GLU A 627 -32.24 -14.65 3.33
CA GLU A 627 -30.82 -14.91 3.16
C GLU A 627 -30.04 -13.61 2.88
N THR A 628 -30.57 -12.74 2.02
CA THR A 628 -30.00 -11.43 1.72
C THR A 628 -29.92 -10.52 2.95
N VAL A 629 -30.97 -10.52 3.79
CA VAL A 629 -30.96 -9.80 5.07
C VAL A 629 -29.88 -10.36 5.99
N MET A 630 -29.75 -11.68 6.07
CA MET A 630 -28.71 -12.34 6.87
C MET A 630 -27.31 -11.94 6.44
N LEU A 631 -27.01 -12.04 5.15
CA LEU A 631 -25.73 -11.65 4.56
C LEU A 631 -25.39 -10.17 4.79
N THR A 632 -26.40 -9.30 4.77
CA THR A 632 -26.18 -7.85 4.87
C THR A 632 -26.13 -7.33 6.29
N ARG A 633 -26.88 -7.92 7.22
CA ARG A 633 -27.01 -7.43 8.60
C ARG A 633 -26.07 -8.13 9.58
N TYR A 634 -25.79 -9.42 9.40
CA TYR A 634 -25.08 -10.23 10.40
C TYR A 634 -23.64 -10.62 9.97
N PHE A 635 -23.27 -10.45 8.69
CA PHE A 635 -21.96 -10.85 8.17
C PHE A 635 -20.87 -9.76 7.96
N PRO A 636 -21.05 -8.49 8.35
CA PRO A 636 -19.92 -7.73 8.83
C PRO A 636 -19.72 -8.04 10.32
N ASP A 637 -18.93 -9.07 10.68
CA ASP A 637 -18.17 -8.96 11.93
C ASP A 637 -17.49 -7.59 11.90
N PRO A 638 -17.79 -6.66 12.83
CA PRO A 638 -17.05 -5.41 12.92
C PRO A 638 -15.57 -5.76 13.05
N PRO A 639 -14.65 -4.94 12.50
CA PRO A 639 -13.24 -5.11 12.82
C PRO A 639 -13.13 -5.25 14.33
N LEU A 640 -12.40 -6.29 14.79
CA LEU A 640 -12.08 -6.42 16.21
C LEU A 640 -11.61 -5.03 16.65
N ALA A 641 -12.32 -4.43 17.62
CA ALA A 641 -11.86 -3.20 18.22
C ALA A 641 -10.37 -3.41 18.53
N PRO A 642 -9.48 -2.45 18.18
CA PRO A 642 -8.08 -2.61 18.48
C PRO A 642 -8.00 -3.02 19.95
N SER A 643 -7.48 -4.22 20.21
CA SER A 643 -7.16 -4.62 21.57
C SER A 643 -6.35 -3.47 22.14
N ASN A 644 -6.80 -2.87 23.24
CA ASN A 644 -6.18 -1.71 23.86
C ASN A 644 -4.68 -1.96 24.10
N SER A 645 -3.85 -1.77 23.08
CA SER A 645 -2.39 -1.79 23.16
C SER A 645 -1.87 -0.48 23.71
N ALA A 646 -2.76 0.49 23.98
CA ALA A 646 -2.47 1.71 24.70
C ALA A 646 -2.16 1.46 26.20
N GLU A 647 -2.58 0.33 26.79
CA GLU A 647 -2.22 0.01 28.19
C GLU A 647 -0.78 -0.53 28.34
N ALA A 648 -0.15 -1.00 27.27
CA ALA A 648 1.20 -1.58 27.33
C ALA A 648 2.33 -0.54 27.30
N TYR A 649 2.06 0.73 27.01
CA TYR A 649 3.06 1.81 27.03
C TYR A 649 2.96 2.72 28.27
N ALA A 650 1.95 2.55 29.12
CA ALA A 650 1.73 3.38 30.30
C ALA A 650 2.36 2.83 31.60
N THR A 651 3.03 1.68 31.58
CA THR A 651 3.51 0.99 32.80
C THR A 651 5.03 0.90 32.95
N THR A 652 5.81 1.65 32.16
CA THR A 652 7.27 1.79 32.38
C THR A 652 7.71 3.22 32.71
N ALA A 653 6.81 4.02 33.29
CA ALA A 653 7.14 5.32 33.88
C ALA A 653 6.49 5.45 35.26
N THR A 654 6.97 4.64 36.21
CA THR A 654 6.94 4.91 37.64
C THR A 654 8.23 4.42 38.26
#